data_AF-A0A179HEU0-F1
#
_entry.id   AF-A0A179HEU0-F1
#
_cell.length_a   1.000
_cell.length_b   1.000
_cell.length_c   1.000
_cell.angle_alpha   90.00
_cell.angle_beta   90.00
_cell.angle_gamma   90.00
#
_symmetry.space_group_name_H-M   'P 1'
#
loop_
_entity.id
_entity.type
_entity.pdbx_description
1 polymer ?
#
loop_
_entity_poly.entity_id
_entity_poly.type
_entity_poly.pdbx_seq_one_letter_code
_entity_poly.pdbx_strand_id
1 'polypeptide(L)'
;MRFGKTLRDAVYAPWKDKYIDYTKLKALLHEDKVDDDGAVPWTEDDEKQFCDEIFNVQLEKVAQFQQERVDDLKQRVDAAFDKLKELAPTPTATGGEGEGGEGGEGAPAPPPKSDVSTASLRELEKELDDITNEVKELKKYSSINYTGFLKIVKKHDRKRGDRYRVRPMMQLSLAQRPFNSEQGYSPLLNKLSIMYYAIRQQLEGGDQAPPDLESQGETHNVWVHPDNLLEVKTLILRRLPSLVYSEQSAKELDADNSPAITSLYFDNKKFELYSEKVDRQSEASSLRLRWYGQLSSRPEIFVEQKTADAKGSSKESKFSIKDKWVKPFLDGEYSMEKSVQKMERQGVPTEQVDEYKGTVAKIQGFLQAKKLSPVLRANYVRTAFQKPADDRVRISIDTDLAFIREDTLDSDRPCRDPNNWHRAEIDDSNMTYPFKNINQSEVSKFPYAVLEIKLKEDGNRKRPAWVEDLMASHLVHPTPRFSKFVHGVASLFEDYVNNLPFWLSDLETDIRKDPQKAFEEKEQRRAQRADDVMAVGSLIGNVTGSYKAAQSSPVGKSYLADRMAADSRASMSHSLRRRSTLANGEEEGESSSTQQPQPGRGGYGTLSSVLPGLSLSKYARAKRAQKVQLPEGVVEPTEWIKNMGELKVEPKVWLANERTFLKWQHICILQGGLAVGLYTAAGKNLLAEVMGIVYIAIAAFAGVWGYSMMQVRRNMIVERSGKDFGNMFGPIVISIALMAALIINFVFSVSLANKHGAVSKGVCQDGRPRQRNGVCDGRAEVATGQRPVFLITAESSGASALLFGWDACMVFLV
;
A
#
# COMPACT_ATOMS: atom_id res chain seq x y z
N MET A 1 -9.42 -16.85 -16.26
CA MET A 1 -8.25 -17.66 -16.66
C MET A 1 -8.60 -19.14 -16.57
N ARG A 2 -8.05 -20.01 -17.44
CA ARG A 2 -8.26 -21.48 -17.36
C ARG A 2 -7.28 -22.08 -16.33
N PHE A 3 -7.78 -22.53 -15.18
CA PHE A 3 -6.94 -23.06 -14.08
C PHE A 3 -5.98 -24.18 -14.51
N GLY A 4 -6.40 -25.06 -15.43
CA GLY A 4 -5.53 -26.10 -15.97
C GLY A 4 -4.28 -25.60 -16.74
N LYS A 5 -4.24 -24.33 -17.18
CA LYS A 5 -2.99 -23.71 -17.64
C LYS A 5 -2.10 -23.35 -16.44
N THR A 6 -2.64 -22.61 -15.48
CA THR A 6 -1.95 -22.22 -14.24
C THR A 6 -1.36 -23.42 -13.49
N LEU A 7 -2.07 -24.56 -13.43
CA LEU A 7 -1.54 -25.78 -12.83
C LEU A 7 -0.29 -26.28 -13.57
N ARG A 8 -0.33 -26.39 -14.90
CA ARG A 8 0.83 -26.81 -15.71
C ARG A 8 2.03 -25.86 -15.58
N ASP A 9 1.77 -24.56 -15.54
CA ASP A 9 2.80 -23.53 -15.40
C ASP A 9 3.43 -23.53 -13.98
N ALA A 10 2.70 -24.03 -12.96
CA ALA A 10 3.12 -24.06 -11.56
C ALA A 10 3.72 -25.40 -11.08
N VAL A 11 3.58 -26.49 -11.86
CA VAL A 11 4.05 -27.83 -11.51
C VAL A 11 5.58 -27.87 -11.41
N TYR A 12 6.08 -28.28 -10.25
CA TYR A 12 7.49 -28.61 -10.06
C TYR A 12 7.80 -29.96 -10.72
N ALA A 13 8.74 -29.97 -11.68
CA ALA A 13 8.97 -31.12 -12.55
C ALA A 13 9.31 -32.43 -11.81
N PRO A 14 10.16 -32.45 -10.75
CA PRO A 14 10.43 -33.66 -9.97
C PRO A 14 9.22 -34.29 -9.28
N TRP A 15 8.14 -33.55 -9.03
CA TRP A 15 6.95 -34.04 -8.31
C TRP A 15 5.69 -34.09 -9.19
N LYS A 16 5.86 -33.98 -10.52
CA LYS A 16 4.77 -33.88 -11.51
C LYS A 16 3.63 -34.88 -11.28
N ASP A 17 3.96 -36.15 -11.03
CA ASP A 17 2.96 -37.24 -10.94
C ASP A 17 2.20 -37.24 -9.60
N LYS A 18 2.73 -36.53 -8.59
CA LYS A 18 2.14 -36.40 -7.25
C LYS A 18 1.07 -35.30 -7.21
N TYR A 19 1.03 -34.37 -8.17
CA TYR A 19 -0.02 -33.35 -8.25
C TYR A 19 -1.41 -33.95 -8.56
N ILE A 20 -2.47 -33.21 -8.23
CA ILE A 20 -3.86 -33.54 -8.59
C ILE A 20 -4.02 -33.70 -10.11
N ASP A 21 -4.58 -34.82 -10.56
CA ASP A 21 -4.92 -35.00 -11.97
C ASP A 21 -6.22 -34.26 -12.33
N TYR A 22 -6.08 -32.94 -12.48
CA TYR A 22 -7.18 -32.05 -12.87
C TYR A 22 -7.74 -32.40 -14.25
N THR A 23 -6.97 -33.07 -15.11
CA THR A 23 -7.37 -33.53 -16.45
C THR A 23 -8.32 -34.72 -16.35
N LYS A 24 -7.98 -35.76 -15.58
CA LYS A 24 -8.85 -36.92 -15.32
C LYS A 24 -10.14 -36.49 -14.63
N LEU A 25 -10.06 -35.66 -13.58
CA LEU A 25 -11.25 -35.13 -12.90
C LEU A 25 -12.13 -34.28 -13.83
N LYS A 26 -11.54 -33.53 -14.77
CA LYS A 26 -12.30 -32.80 -15.80
C LYS A 26 -13.01 -33.75 -16.78
N ALA A 27 -12.37 -34.85 -17.17
CA ALA A 27 -12.96 -35.85 -18.06
C ALA A 27 -14.16 -36.56 -17.39
N LEU A 28 -14.05 -36.90 -16.10
CA LEU A 28 -15.15 -37.46 -15.30
C LEU A 28 -16.35 -36.51 -15.19
N LEU A 29 -16.13 -35.18 -15.19
CA LEU A 29 -17.21 -34.17 -15.28
C LEU A 29 -17.82 -34.03 -16.70
N HIS A 30 -17.51 -34.96 -17.61
CA HIS A 30 -18.01 -34.99 -18.99
C HIS A 30 -17.78 -33.68 -19.77
N GLU A 31 -16.67 -32.97 -19.53
CA GLU A 31 -16.40 -31.69 -20.20
C GLU A 31 -16.02 -31.80 -21.68
N ASP A 32 -15.57 -32.96 -22.14
CA ASP A 32 -15.09 -33.18 -23.53
C ASP A 32 -16.11 -33.95 -24.40
N LYS A 33 -17.32 -34.22 -23.85
CA LYS A 33 -18.47 -34.80 -24.56
C LYS A 33 -19.59 -33.77 -24.78
N VAL A 34 -19.22 -32.54 -25.11
CA VAL A 34 -20.15 -31.48 -25.50
C VAL A 34 -19.83 -31.09 -26.92
N ASP A 35 -20.43 -31.82 -27.85
CA ASP A 35 -20.90 -31.42 -29.19
C ASP A 35 -21.51 -32.69 -29.84
N ASP A 36 -22.60 -32.52 -30.61
CA ASP A 36 -23.56 -33.53 -31.11
C ASP A 36 -24.44 -34.29 -30.08
N ASP A 37 -25.75 -34.02 -30.19
CA ASP A 37 -26.91 -34.86 -29.87
C ASP A 37 -26.97 -35.64 -28.54
N GLY A 38 -27.37 -34.92 -27.50
CA GLY A 38 -27.95 -35.50 -26.27
C GLY A 38 -27.02 -35.41 -25.07
N ALA A 39 -27.31 -34.45 -24.18
CA ALA A 39 -26.57 -34.32 -22.92
C ALA A 39 -26.76 -35.59 -22.07
N VAL A 40 -25.69 -36.39 -21.94
CA VAL A 40 -25.66 -37.60 -21.10
C VAL A 40 -26.19 -37.24 -19.70
N PRO A 41 -27.31 -37.85 -19.25
CA PRO A 41 -27.86 -37.59 -17.92
C PRO A 41 -26.84 -37.94 -16.86
N TRP A 42 -26.58 -37.02 -15.93
CA TRP A 42 -25.69 -37.29 -14.80
C TRP A 42 -26.33 -38.32 -13.89
N THR A 43 -25.69 -39.48 -13.76
CA THR A 43 -26.16 -40.62 -12.97
C THR A 43 -25.63 -40.58 -11.54
N GLU A 44 -26.20 -41.40 -10.65
CA GLU A 44 -25.67 -41.59 -9.30
C GLU A 44 -24.32 -42.33 -9.32
N ASP A 45 -24.09 -43.17 -10.33
CA ASP A 45 -22.80 -43.83 -10.56
C ASP A 45 -21.71 -42.84 -11.00
N ASP A 46 -22.04 -41.83 -11.83
CA ASP A 46 -21.10 -40.74 -12.17
C ASP A 46 -20.71 -39.91 -10.94
N GLU A 47 -21.69 -39.56 -10.09
CA GLU A 47 -21.46 -38.84 -8.83
C GLU A 47 -20.55 -39.63 -7.90
N LYS A 48 -20.83 -40.95 -7.75
CA LYS A 48 -20.02 -41.86 -6.95
C LYS A 48 -18.60 -41.98 -7.49
N GLN A 49 -18.42 -42.22 -8.79
CA GLN A 49 -17.09 -42.29 -9.42
C GLN A 49 -16.29 -40.99 -9.26
N PHE A 50 -16.94 -39.83 -9.39
CA PHE A 50 -16.30 -38.55 -9.16
C PHE A 50 -15.90 -38.35 -7.69
N CYS A 51 -16.77 -38.71 -6.75
CA CYS A 51 -16.49 -38.65 -5.32
C CYS A 51 -15.36 -39.62 -4.90
N ASP A 52 -15.41 -40.88 -5.33
CA ASP A 52 -14.39 -41.88 -5.04
C ASP A 52 -13.02 -41.44 -5.60
N GLU A 53 -12.96 -40.95 -6.84
CA GLU A 53 -11.71 -40.44 -7.41
C GLU A 53 -11.18 -39.20 -6.67
N ILE A 54 -12.03 -38.23 -6.32
CA ILE A 54 -11.54 -36.99 -5.72
C ILE A 54 -11.14 -37.15 -4.24
N PHE A 55 -11.90 -37.91 -3.45
CA PHE A 55 -11.67 -38.05 -2.00
C PHE A 55 -10.73 -39.22 -1.67
N ASN A 56 -10.90 -40.38 -2.30
CA ASN A 56 -10.15 -41.58 -1.93
C ASN A 56 -8.87 -41.75 -2.75
N VAL A 57 -8.83 -41.27 -4.00
CA VAL A 57 -7.63 -41.38 -4.86
C VAL A 57 -6.79 -40.10 -4.84
N GLN A 58 -7.35 -38.97 -5.32
CA GLN A 58 -6.55 -37.76 -5.56
C GLN A 58 -6.18 -37.02 -4.25
N LEU A 59 -7.13 -36.87 -3.33
CA LEU A 59 -6.88 -36.21 -2.03
C LEU A 59 -5.93 -37.03 -1.15
N GLU A 60 -6.08 -38.36 -1.12
CA GLU A 60 -5.18 -39.25 -0.40
C GLU A 60 -3.75 -39.19 -0.97
N LYS A 61 -3.58 -39.33 -2.30
CA LYS A 61 -2.29 -39.22 -2.98
C LYS A 61 -1.54 -37.92 -2.64
N VAL A 62 -2.25 -36.79 -2.64
CA VAL A 62 -1.66 -35.47 -2.34
C VAL A 62 -1.30 -35.35 -0.86
N ALA A 63 -2.19 -35.77 0.04
CA ALA A 63 -1.97 -35.67 1.48
C ALA A 63 -0.83 -36.60 1.96
N GLN A 64 -0.81 -37.86 1.48
CA GLN A 64 0.23 -38.83 1.80
C GLN A 64 1.61 -38.32 1.36
N PHE A 65 1.74 -37.88 0.10
CA PHE A 65 3.03 -37.37 -0.39
C PHE A 65 3.51 -36.15 0.39
N GLN A 66 2.59 -35.23 0.76
CA GLN A 66 2.97 -34.06 1.56
C GLN A 66 3.45 -34.46 2.97
N GLN A 67 2.79 -35.42 3.61
CA GLN A 67 3.22 -35.94 4.92
C GLN A 67 4.60 -36.61 4.82
N GLU A 68 4.79 -37.52 3.87
CA GLU A 68 6.07 -38.20 3.59
C GLU A 68 7.22 -37.20 3.37
N ARG A 69 6.99 -36.12 2.61
CA ARG A 69 8.00 -35.07 2.37
C ARG A 69 8.28 -34.24 3.62
N VAL A 70 7.26 -33.91 4.44
CA VAL A 70 7.48 -33.18 5.70
C VAL A 70 8.31 -33.99 6.67
N ASP A 71 8.06 -35.29 6.79
CA ASP A 71 8.78 -36.13 7.74
C ASP A 71 10.22 -36.44 7.28
N ASP A 72 10.46 -36.58 5.97
CA ASP A 72 11.81 -36.60 5.37
C ASP A 72 12.59 -35.30 5.65
N LEU A 73 11.95 -34.14 5.47
CA LEU A 73 12.56 -32.84 5.77
C LEU A 73 12.88 -32.67 7.26
N LYS A 74 12.05 -33.17 8.18
CA LYS A 74 12.36 -33.19 9.62
C LYS A 74 13.58 -34.06 9.90
N GLN A 75 13.61 -35.29 9.39
CA GLN A 75 14.75 -36.21 9.57
C GLN A 75 16.06 -35.62 9.06
N ARG A 76 16.04 -34.94 7.90
CA ARG A 76 17.22 -34.24 7.35
C ARG A 76 17.64 -33.04 8.22
N VAL A 77 16.69 -32.29 8.77
CA VAL A 77 16.98 -31.19 9.71
C VAL A 77 17.58 -31.70 11.02
N ASP A 78 17.03 -32.75 11.60
CA ASP A 78 17.54 -33.33 12.85
C ASP A 78 18.94 -33.96 12.63
N ALA A 79 19.16 -34.65 11.50
CA ALA A 79 20.48 -35.17 11.12
C ALA A 79 21.52 -34.06 10.83
N ALA A 80 21.10 -32.93 10.26
CA ALA A 80 21.95 -31.74 10.09
C ALA A 80 22.29 -31.09 11.44
N PHE A 81 21.33 -31.08 12.38
CA PHE A 81 21.51 -30.54 13.72
C PHE A 81 22.47 -31.38 14.56
N ASP A 82 22.41 -32.71 14.46
CA ASP A 82 23.35 -33.59 15.18
C ASP A 82 24.79 -33.47 14.63
N LYS A 83 24.98 -33.41 13.30
CA LYS A 83 26.28 -33.07 12.70
C LYS A 83 26.83 -31.71 13.18
N LEU A 84 25.95 -30.72 13.35
CA LEU A 84 26.35 -29.41 13.86
C LEU A 84 26.81 -29.46 15.32
N LYS A 85 26.21 -30.32 16.16
CA LYS A 85 26.67 -30.55 17.54
C LYS A 85 28.04 -31.21 17.58
N GLU A 86 28.29 -32.19 16.70
CA GLU A 86 29.61 -32.85 16.60
C GLU A 86 30.72 -31.88 16.16
N LEU A 87 30.38 -30.89 15.33
CA LEU A 87 31.30 -29.84 14.87
C LEU A 87 31.40 -28.64 15.83
N ALA A 88 30.52 -28.52 16.83
CA ALA A 88 30.61 -27.49 17.84
C ALA A 88 31.70 -27.85 18.86
N PRO A 89 32.67 -26.96 19.14
CA PRO A 89 33.70 -27.25 20.13
C PRO A 89 33.04 -27.42 21.51
N THR A 90 33.27 -28.57 22.13
CA THR A 90 32.91 -28.80 23.53
C THR A 90 33.55 -27.68 24.37
N PRO A 91 32.77 -26.97 25.23
CA PRO A 91 33.38 -26.04 26.17
C PRO A 91 34.30 -26.87 27.06
N THR A 92 35.60 -26.60 26.99
CA THR A 92 36.62 -27.30 27.78
C THR A 92 36.25 -27.20 29.25
N ALA A 93 36.07 -28.35 29.89
CA ALA A 93 35.70 -28.44 31.30
C ALA A 93 36.85 -27.97 32.20
N THR A 94 37.00 -26.65 32.37
CA THR A 94 37.77 -26.05 33.47
C THR A 94 36.97 -26.23 34.75
N GLY A 95 37.08 -27.44 35.31
CA GLY A 95 36.39 -27.91 36.51
C GLY A 95 37.13 -29.11 37.10
N GLY A 96 38.43 -28.93 37.35
CA GLY A 96 39.31 -29.90 38.00
C GLY A 96 40.25 -29.17 38.95
N GLU A 97 40.18 -29.52 40.23
CA GLU A 97 40.97 -28.92 41.31
C GLU A 97 42.45 -29.37 41.22
N GLY A 98 43.38 -28.47 41.52
CA GLY A 98 44.82 -28.77 41.52
C GLY A 98 45.66 -27.57 41.94
N GLU A 99 46.35 -27.69 43.08
CA GLU A 99 47.18 -26.63 43.66
C GLU A 99 48.56 -26.52 43.00
N GLY A 100 49.12 -25.30 42.98
CA GLY A 100 50.56 -25.04 43.14
C GLY A 100 51.49 -25.23 41.92
N GLY A 101 52.24 -24.17 41.58
CA GLY A 101 53.42 -24.26 40.72
C GLY A 101 53.79 -22.96 40.01
N GLU A 102 54.90 -22.34 40.40
CA GLU A 102 55.48 -21.17 39.71
C GLU A 102 56.35 -21.57 38.51
N GLY A 103 56.42 -20.69 37.50
CA GLY A 103 57.58 -20.56 36.59
C GLY A 103 57.55 -21.37 35.30
N GLY A 104 57.66 -20.67 34.16
CA GLY A 104 57.89 -21.29 32.85
C GLY A 104 57.54 -20.37 31.67
N GLU A 105 58.56 -19.90 30.94
CA GLU A 105 58.38 -19.13 29.70
C GLU A 105 57.88 -20.02 28.55
N GLY A 106 57.15 -19.44 27.59
CA GLY A 106 56.89 -20.08 26.29
C GLY A 106 55.49 -20.69 26.11
N ALA A 107 54.45 -19.85 26.09
CA ALA A 107 53.15 -20.27 25.55
C ALA A 107 53.22 -20.37 24.01
N PRO A 108 52.95 -21.54 23.39
CA PRO A 108 52.84 -21.62 21.94
C PRO A 108 51.58 -20.89 21.46
N ALA A 109 51.65 -20.30 20.26
CA ALA A 109 50.50 -19.68 19.62
C ALA A 109 49.32 -20.67 19.50
N PRO A 110 48.05 -20.21 19.63
CA PRO A 110 46.90 -21.09 19.47
C PRO A 110 46.94 -21.77 18.09
N PRO A 111 46.64 -23.08 18.01
CA PRO A 111 46.76 -23.82 16.75
C PRO A 111 45.83 -23.23 15.67
N PRO A 112 46.22 -23.30 14.39
CA PRO A 112 45.38 -22.80 13.31
C PRO A 112 44.05 -23.57 13.31
N LYS A 113 42.93 -22.84 13.40
CA LYS A 113 41.59 -23.41 13.24
C LYS A 113 41.54 -24.09 11.88
N SER A 114 41.31 -25.41 11.88
CA SER A 114 41.54 -26.25 10.70
C SER A 114 40.59 -25.88 9.56
N ASP A 115 41.13 -25.68 8.35
CA ASP A 115 40.35 -25.37 7.15
C ASP A 115 39.22 -26.38 6.89
N VAL A 116 39.46 -27.65 7.27
CA VAL A 116 38.49 -28.76 7.23
C VAL A 116 37.18 -28.42 7.94
N SER A 117 37.24 -27.80 9.13
CA SER A 117 36.03 -27.41 9.87
C SER A 117 35.19 -26.38 9.10
N THR A 118 35.83 -25.43 8.42
CA THR A 118 35.15 -24.40 7.63
C THR A 118 34.52 -24.98 6.37
N ALA A 119 35.15 -25.98 5.74
CA ALA A 119 34.60 -26.67 4.58
C ALA A 119 33.33 -27.45 4.94
N SER A 120 33.35 -28.26 6.02
CA SER A 120 32.16 -28.99 6.48
C SER A 120 31.02 -28.06 6.91
N LEU A 121 31.32 -26.88 7.49
CA LEU A 121 30.32 -25.87 7.79
C LEU A 121 29.69 -25.24 6.53
N ARG A 122 30.44 -25.12 5.42
CA ARG A 122 29.91 -24.68 4.12
C ARG A 122 29.06 -25.74 3.43
N GLU A 123 29.44 -27.01 3.54
CA GLU A 123 28.62 -28.13 3.08
C GLU A 123 27.30 -28.19 3.85
N LEU A 124 27.34 -27.95 5.17
CA LEU A 124 26.14 -27.87 5.99
C LEU A 124 25.29 -26.63 5.66
N GLU A 125 25.89 -25.44 5.45
CA GLU A 125 25.17 -24.24 4.97
C GLU A 125 24.40 -24.54 3.67
N LYS A 126 25.03 -25.30 2.74
CA LYS A 126 24.41 -25.73 1.49
C LYS A 126 23.26 -26.73 1.69
N GLU A 127 23.42 -27.74 2.54
CA GLU A 127 22.34 -28.70 2.84
C GLU A 127 21.13 -27.99 3.47
N LEU A 128 21.34 -27.03 4.38
CA LEU A 128 20.27 -26.19 4.92
C LEU A 128 19.60 -25.36 3.83
N ASP A 129 20.36 -24.81 2.89
CA ASP A 129 19.84 -24.06 1.75
C ASP A 129 18.96 -24.93 0.85
N ASP A 130 19.37 -26.18 0.59
CA ASP A 130 18.62 -27.15 -0.21
C ASP A 130 17.33 -27.61 0.52
N ILE A 131 17.38 -27.89 1.83
CA ILE A 131 16.19 -28.13 2.67
C ILE A 131 15.24 -26.93 2.61
N THR A 132 15.77 -25.71 2.71
CA THR A 132 14.97 -24.47 2.69
C THR A 132 14.28 -24.25 1.33
N ASN A 133 14.96 -24.59 0.24
CA ASN A 133 14.37 -24.57 -1.11
C ASN A 133 13.27 -25.62 -1.26
N GLU A 134 13.45 -26.83 -0.71
CA GLU A 134 12.46 -27.89 -0.78
C GLU A 134 11.20 -27.58 0.05
N VAL A 135 11.35 -27.00 1.24
CA VAL A 135 10.22 -26.47 2.05
C VAL A 135 9.40 -25.44 1.26
N LYS A 136 10.06 -24.54 0.51
CA LYS A 136 9.39 -23.55 -0.33
C LYS A 136 8.57 -24.21 -1.45
N GLU A 137 9.16 -25.14 -2.21
CA GLU A 137 8.44 -25.84 -3.27
C GLU A 137 7.30 -26.72 -2.69
N LEU A 138 7.47 -27.31 -1.50
CA LEU A 138 6.44 -28.14 -0.86
C LEU A 138 5.20 -27.32 -0.47
N LYS A 139 5.38 -26.10 0.06
CA LYS A 139 4.25 -25.18 0.30
C LYS A 139 3.55 -24.76 -0.99
N LYS A 140 4.30 -24.51 -2.06
CA LYS A 140 3.74 -24.20 -3.40
C LYS A 140 2.94 -25.39 -3.96
N TYR A 141 3.46 -26.61 -3.81
CA TYR A 141 2.76 -27.86 -4.10
C TYR A 141 1.43 -27.96 -3.31
N SER A 142 1.46 -27.76 -1.99
CA SER A 142 0.24 -27.79 -1.16
C SER A 142 -0.79 -26.75 -1.60
N SER A 143 -0.37 -25.50 -1.84
CA SER A 143 -1.28 -24.39 -2.18
C SER A 143 -1.97 -24.57 -3.53
N ILE A 144 -1.24 -24.99 -4.58
CA ILE A 144 -1.83 -25.21 -5.91
C ILE A 144 -2.74 -26.44 -5.95
N ASN A 145 -2.41 -27.52 -5.23
CA ASN A 145 -3.29 -28.69 -5.11
C ASN A 145 -4.56 -28.37 -4.31
N TYR A 146 -4.43 -27.69 -3.17
CA TYR A 146 -5.56 -27.20 -2.36
C TYR A 146 -6.51 -26.33 -3.21
N THR A 147 -5.94 -25.41 -3.99
CA THR A 147 -6.70 -24.62 -4.97
C THR A 147 -7.34 -25.51 -6.03
N GLY A 148 -6.65 -26.53 -6.52
CA GLY A 148 -7.16 -27.51 -7.47
C GLY A 148 -8.44 -28.19 -6.99
N PHE A 149 -8.45 -28.74 -5.77
CA PHE A 149 -9.62 -29.34 -5.14
C PHE A 149 -10.80 -28.36 -5.03
N LEU A 150 -10.56 -27.13 -4.55
CA LEU A 150 -11.62 -26.12 -4.48
C LEU A 150 -12.14 -25.68 -5.86
N LYS A 151 -11.29 -25.62 -6.89
CA LYS A 151 -11.69 -25.23 -8.25
C LYS A 151 -12.46 -26.34 -8.98
N ILE A 152 -12.08 -27.61 -8.81
CA ILE A 152 -12.81 -28.74 -9.42
C ILE A 152 -14.16 -28.96 -8.73
N VAL A 153 -14.23 -28.86 -7.40
CA VAL A 153 -15.49 -28.98 -6.66
C VAL A 153 -16.43 -27.79 -6.94
N LYS A 154 -15.90 -26.56 -7.05
CA LYS A 154 -16.71 -25.41 -7.51
C LYS A 154 -17.23 -25.59 -8.96
N LYS A 155 -16.51 -26.32 -9.81
CA LYS A 155 -16.94 -26.64 -11.18
C LYS A 155 -18.02 -27.73 -11.19
N HIS A 156 -17.87 -28.76 -10.35
CA HIS A 156 -18.89 -29.78 -10.08
C HIS A 156 -20.20 -29.15 -9.61
N ASP A 157 -20.16 -28.45 -8.48
CA ASP A 157 -21.36 -27.85 -7.86
C ASP A 157 -22.04 -26.81 -8.77
N ARG A 158 -21.30 -26.16 -9.69
CA ARG A 158 -21.89 -25.25 -10.70
C ARG A 158 -22.64 -25.99 -11.82
N LYS A 159 -22.29 -27.24 -12.14
CA LYS A 159 -22.92 -28.04 -13.20
C LYS A 159 -23.96 -29.04 -12.71
N ARG A 160 -23.78 -29.55 -11.48
CA ARG A 160 -24.52 -30.71 -10.92
C ARG A 160 -25.09 -30.45 -9.51
N GLY A 161 -24.78 -29.30 -8.91
CA GLY A 161 -25.09 -28.95 -7.52
C GLY A 161 -26.55 -28.67 -7.15
N ASP A 162 -27.49 -29.04 -8.02
CA ASP A 162 -28.93 -29.04 -7.76
C ASP A 162 -29.40 -30.30 -7.03
N ARG A 163 -28.66 -31.42 -7.16
CA ARG A 163 -28.93 -32.68 -6.44
C ARG A 163 -28.00 -32.90 -5.26
N TYR A 164 -26.68 -32.78 -5.46
CA TYR A 164 -25.69 -32.95 -4.40
C TYR A 164 -24.58 -31.90 -4.49
N ARG A 165 -24.16 -31.34 -3.34
CA ARG A 165 -23.09 -30.34 -3.27
C ARG A 165 -21.90 -30.92 -2.54
N VAL A 166 -20.79 -31.05 -3.26
CA VAL A 166 -19.58 -31.70 -2.77
C VAL A 166 -18.71 -30.72 -1.94
N ARG A 167 -18.92 -29.41 -2.09
CA ARG A 167 -18.11 -28.38 -1.41
C ARG A 167 -18.04 -28.47 0.12
N PRO A 168 -19.14 -28.69 0.88
CA PRO A 168 -19.05 -28.81 2.33
C PRO A 168 -18.21 -30.02 2.77
N MET A 169 -18.38 -31.17 2.09
CA MET A 169 -17.60 -32.38 2.36
C MET A 169 -16.11 -32.16 2.06
N MET A 170 -15.78 -31.54 0.92
CA MET A 170 -14.39 -31.17 0.59
C MET A 170 -13.79 -30.20 1.61
N GLN A 171 -14.55 -29.22 2.10
CA GLN A 171 -14.06 -28.30 3.15
C GLN A 171 -13.79 -29.03 4.48
N LEU A 172 -14.62 -30.02 4.84
CA LEU A 172 -14.38 -30.85 6.03
C LEU A 172 -13.14 -31.74 5.86
N SER A 173 -13.01 -32.46 4.74
CA SER A 173 -11.85 -33.32 4.48
C SER A 173 -10.53 -32.53 4.44
N LEU A 174 -10.53 -31.34 3.84
CA LEU A 174 -9.38 -30.43 3.81
C LEU A 174 -9.06 -29.82 5.18
N ALA A 175 -10.05 -29.70 6.09
CA ALA A 175 -9.82 -29.26 7.46
C ALA A 175 -9.27 -30.39 8.35
N GLN A 176 -9.71 -31.64 8.13
CA GLN A 176 -9.20 -32.83 8.81
C GLN A 176 -7.78 -33.22 8.36
N ARG A 177 -7.44 -32.99 7.08
CA ARG A 177 -6.11 -33.25 6.50
C ARG A 177 -5.47 -31.91 6.05
N PRO A 178 -5.00 -31.05 6.97
CA PRO A 178 -4.58 -29.68 6.65
C PRO A 178 -3.16 -29.59 6.05
N PHE A 179 -2.91 -30.26 4.92
CA PHE A 179 -1.61 -30.26 4.20
C PHE A 179 -1.17 -28.88 3.67
N ASN A 180 -2.04 -27.87 3.74
CA ASN A 180 -1.77 -26.46 3.39
C ASN A 180 -1.67 -25.53 4.63
N SER A 181 -1.77 -26.05 5.85
CA SER A 181 -1.52 -25.24 7.06
C SER A 181 -0.05 -24.81 7.12
N GLU A 182 0.19 -23.63 7.69
CA GLU A 182 1.56 -23.09 7.85
C GLU A 182 2.17 -23.48 9.19
N GLN A 183 1.33 -23.77 10.19
CA GLN A 183 1.72 -24.18 11.54
C GLN A 183 2.66 -25.38 11.52
N GLY A 184 2.37 -26.42 10.72
CA GLY A 184 3.22 -27.62 10.63
C GLY A 184 4.67 -27.40 10.13
N TYR A 185 5.00 -26.21 9.61
CA TYR A 185 6.38 -25.84 9.25
C TYR A 185 7.07 -24.97 10.31
N SER A 186 6.36 -24.43 11.30
CA SER A 186 6.94 -23.52 12.30
C SER A 186 8.09 -24.13 13.12
N PRO A 187 8.01 -25.38 13.63
CA PRO A 187 9.13 -25.97 14.40
C PRO A 187 10.35 -26.20 13.51
N LEU A 188 10.13 -26.65 12.28
CA LEU A 188 11.18 -26.87 11.27
C LEU A 188 11.92 -25.56 10.96
N LEU A 189 11.20 -24.46 10.75
CA LEU A 189 11.78 -23.13 10.52
C LEU A 189 12.58 -22.62 11.73
N ASN A 190 12.10 -22.86 12.95
CA ASN A 190 12.82 -22.48 14.16
C ASN A 190 14.15 -23.26 14.31
N LYS A 191 14.13 -24.58 14.11
CA LYS A 191 15.36 -25.41 14.08
C LYS A 191 16.33 -24.92 13.00
N LEU A 192 15.86 -24.67 11.78
CA LEU A 192 16.66 -24.11 10.69
C LEU A 192 17.30 -22.75 11.06
N SER A 193 16.57 -21.85 11.73
CA SER A 193 17.05 -20.51 12.11
C SER A 193 18.27 -20.58 13.05
N ILE A 194 18.20 -21.48 14.04
CA ILE A 194 19.25 -21.71 15.02
C ILE A 194 20.50 -22.28 14.33
N MET A 195 20.33 -23.23 13.41
CA MET A 195 21.45 -23.82 12.68
C MET A 195 22.15 -22.82 11.75
N TYR A 196 21.40 -22.06 10.95
CA TYR A 196 21.98 -21.00 10.11
C TYR A 196 22.78 -19.99 10.93
N TYR A 197 22.30 -19.63 12.11
CA TYR A 197 22.99 -18.70 13.00
C TYR A 197 24.28 -19.29 13.58
N ALA A 198 24.24 -20.52 14.11
CA ALA A 198 25.42 -21.18 14.68
C ALA A 198 26.53 -21.38 13.64
N ILE A 199 26.19 -21.85 12.44
CA ILE A 199 27.13 -21.98 11.31
C ILE A 199 27.77 -20.63 10.97
N ARG A 200 26.98 -19.55 10.92
CA ARG A 200 27.48 -18.20 10.63
C ARG A 200 28.33 -17.60 11.73
N GLN A 201 28.00 -17.85 13.00
CA GLN A 201 28.81 -17.39 14.13
C GLN A 201 30.21 -18.02 14.09
N GLN A 202 30.31 -19.27 13.63
CA GLN A 202 31.59 -19.97 13.42
C GLN A 202 32.32 -19.49 12.14
N LEU A 203 31.61 -19.22 11.04
CA LEU A 203 32.20 -18.78 9.77
C LEU A 203 32.61 -17.29 9.72
N GLU A 204 31.87 -16.39 10.38
CA GLU A 204 32.10 -14.94 10.28
C GLU A 204 33.16 -14.42 11.27
N GLY A 205 33.54 -15.22 12.27
CA GLY A 205 34.50 -14.81 13.31
C GLY A 205 33.92 -13.74 14.23
N GLY A 206 33.37 -14.14 15.38
CA GLY A 206 32.69 -13.22 16.28
C GLY A 206 33.61 -12.17 16.90
N ASP A 207 33.64 -10.96 16.32
CA ASP A 207 34.19 -9.76 16.95
C ASP A 207 33.53 -8.47 16.39
N GLN A 208 32.41 -8.05 16.97
CA GLN A 208 31.98 -6.64 17.01
C GLN A 208 31.34 -6.37 18.37
N ALA A 209 31.87 -5.38 19.09
CA ALA A 209 31.35 -4.92 20.38
C ALA A 209 29.91 -4.40 20.24
N PRO A 210 29.06 -4.50 21.29
CA PRO A 210 27.72 -3.97 21.27
C PRO A 210 27.76 -2.44 21.08
N PRO A 211 27.14 -1.89 20.01
CA PRO A 211 27.07 -0.45 19.81
C PRO A 211 26.01 0.17 20.74
N ASP A 212 26.30 1.38 21.19
CA ASP A 212 25.56 2.10 22.24
C ASP A 212 24.04 2.21 22.04
N LEU A 213 23.30 2.15 23.15
CA LEU A 213 21.83 2.19 23.21
C LEU A 213 21.29 3.64 23.15
N GLU A 214 21.44 4.38 22.04
CA GLU A 214 20.61 5.59 21.82
C GLU A 214 20.57 6.20 20.39
N SER A 215 20.66 5.38 19.33
CA SER A 215 20.58 5.88 17.94
C SER A 215 19.20 5.68 17.30
N GLN A 216 18.63 6.74 16.72
CA GLN A 216 17.35 6.68 15.99
C GLN A 216 17.49 5.89 14.68
N GLY A 217 16.64 4.88 14.48
CA GLY A 217 16.60 4.05 13.26
C GLY A 217 15.39 4.32 12.38
N GLU A 218 15.59 4.27 11.06
CA GLU A 218 14.50 4.35 10.08
C GLU A 218 13.62 3.09 10.19
N THR A 219 12.28 3.25 10.21
CA THR A 219 11.32 2.14 10.31
C THR A 219 10.45 2.06 9.07
N HIS A 220 10.60 0.97 8.30
CA HIS A 220 9.80 0.67 7.12
C HIS A 220 8.71 -0.33 7.46
N ASN A 221 7.46 0.03 7.16
CA ASN A 221 6.31 -0.87 7.29
C ASN A 221 5.85 -1.33 5.91
N VAL A 222 5.62 -2.63 5.78
CA VAL A 222 5.37 -3.31 4.50
C VAL A 222 4.33 -4.41 4.75
N TRP A 223 3.42 -4.65 3.81
CA TRP A 223 2.48 -5.76 3.88
C TRP A 223 3.00 -6.97 3.10
N VAL A 224 2.68 -8.17 3.59
CA VAL A 224 3.04 -9.45 2.95
C VAL A 224 1.78 -10.28 2.81
N HIS A 225 1.46 -10.72 1.59
CA HIS A 225 0.32 -11.60 1.36
C HIS A 225 0.60 -12.97 2.01
N PRO A 226 -0.39 -13.65 2.65
CA PRO A 226 -0.19 -14.96 3.28
C PRO A 226 0.51 -15.98 2.37
N ASP A 227 0.10 -16.12 1.11
CA ASP A 227 0.77 -16.97 0.10
C ASP A 227 2.31 -16.75 -0.01
N ASN A 228 2.80 -15.54 0.23
CA ASN A 228 4.22 -15.17 0.16
C ASN A 228 4.96 -15.28 1.51
N LEU A 229 4.23 -15.48 2.60
CA LEU A 229 4.73 -15.37 3.98
C LEU A 229 5.87 -16.35 4.28
N LEU A 230 5.76 -17.59 3.81
CA LEU A 230 6.80 -18.61 3.99
C LEU A 230 8.07 -18.27 3.20
N GLU A 231 7.93 -17.72 1.98
CA GLU A 231 9.07 -17.28 1.17
C GLU A 231 9.79 -16.08 1.82
N VAL A 232 9.04 -15.10 2.32
CA VAL A 232 9.62 -13.97 3.06
C VAL A 232 10.31 -14.44 4.33
N LYS A 233 9.67 -15.33 5.12
CA LYS A 233 10.29 -15.93 6.33
C LYS A 233 11.60 -16.63 5.98
N THR A 234 11.61 -17.55 5.01
CA THR A 234 12.82 -18.31 4.63
C THR A 234 13.94 -17.43 4.06
N LEU A 235 13.63 -16.39 3.28
CA LEU A 235 14.63 -15.41 2.80
C LEU A 235 15.29 -14.63 3.94
N ILE A 236 14.52 -14.26 4.98
CA ILE A 236 15.05 -13.57 6.16
C ILE A 236 15.84 -14.55 7.04
N LEU A 237 15.31 -15.77 7.26
CA LEU A 237 15.90 -16.83 8.09
C LEU A 237 17.35 -17.17 7.67
N ARG A 238 17.60 -17.18 6.36
CA ARG A 238 18.92 -17.35 5.75
C ARG A 238 19.95 -16.28 6.15
N ARG A 239 19.53 -15.15 6.71
CA ARG A 239 20.38 -13.98 7.03
C ARG A 239 20.31 -13.56 8.49
N LEU A 240 19.17 -13.72 9.15
CA LEU A 240 18.92 -13.34 10.55
C LEU A 240 18.22 -14.51 11.27
N PRO A 241 18.68 -14.94 12.46
CA PRO A 241 17.96 -15.94 13.27
C PRO A 241 16.59 -15.42 13.68
N SER A 242 15.65 -16.34 13.93
CA SER A 242 14.43 -16.01 14.67
C SER A 242 14.76 -15.82 16.15
N LEU A 243 14.29 -14.72 16.74
CA LEU A 243 14.50 -14.40 18.14
C LEU A 243 13.35 -14.99 18.98
N VAL A 244 13.68 -15.98 19.81
CA VAL A 244 12.74 -16.61 20.75
C VAL A 244 12.63 -15.71 21.99
N TYR A 245 11.44 -15.15 22.21
CA TYR A 245 11.21 -14.10 23.21
C TYR A 245 11.14 -14.57 24.68
N SER A 246 11.19 -15.87 24.98
CA SER A 246 11.12 -16.36 26.36
C SER A 246 12.10 -17.52 26.61
N GLU A 247 12.72 -17.53 27.79
CA GLU A 247 13.60 -18.60 28.25
C GLU A 247 12.88 -19.94 28.45
N GLN A 248 11.55 -19.91 28.63
CA GLN A 248 10.72 -21.11 28.72
C GLN A 248 10.54 -21.74 27.33
N SER A 249 10.22 -20.92 26.33
CA SER A 249 10.14 -21.33 24.91
C SER A 249 11.50 -21.73 24.34
N ALA A 250 12.61 -21.25 24.91
CA ALA A 250 13.95 -21.66 24.52
C ALA A 250 14.34 -23.07 25.02
N LYS A 251 13.65 -23.59 26.05
CA LYS A 251 13.87 -24.95 26.58
C LYS A 251 13.09 -26.03 25.82
N GLU A 252 11.96 -25.66 25.22
CA GLU A 252 11.11 -26.56 24.43
C GLU A 252 11.16 -26.15 22.94
N LEU A 253 12.21 -26.58 22.24
CA LEU A 253 12.43 -26.26 20.81
C LEU A 253 11.30 -26.74 19.87
N ASP A 254 10.48 -27.68 20.33
CA ASP A 254 9.33 -28.24 19.60
C ASP A 254 7.98 -27.58 20.00
N ALA A 255 7.98 -26.59 20.90
CA ALA A 255 6.75 -25.90 21.33
C ALA A 255 6.23 -24.91 20.27
N ASP A 256 5.12 -25.28 19.62
CA ASP A 256 4.65 -24.71 18.35
C ASP A 256 4.07 -23.27 18.41
N ASN A 257 4.13 -22.59 19.55
CA ASN A 257 3.41 -21.33 19.78
C ASN A 257 4.33 -20.19 20.26
N SER A 258 4.70 -19.29 19.34
CA SER A 258 5.08 -17.93 19.72
C SER A 258 3.89 -17.27 20.42
N PRO A 259 4.05 -16.70 21.63
CA PRO A 259 2.92 -16.17 22.39
C PRO A 259 2.25 -15.01 21.64
N ALA A 260 0.92 -15.03 21.57
CA ALA A 260 0.15 -13.95 20.99
C ALA A 260 0.43 -12.64 21.75
N ILE A 261 0.65 -11.55 21.02
CA ILE A 261 0.81 -10.21 21.57
C ILE A 261 -0.53 -9.52 21.50
N THR A 262 -1.01 -9.03 22.64
CA THR A 262 -2.17 -8.14 22.69
C THR A 262 -1.71 -6.73 23.00
N SER A 263 -2.17 -5.77 22.21
CA SER A 263 -1.91 -4.33 22.37
C SER A 263 -3.24 -3.60 22.40
N LEU A 264 -3.62 -3.12 23.58
CA LEU A 264 -4.85 -2.39 23.84
C LEU A 264 -4.59 -0.88 23.75
N TYR A 265 -5.13 -0.24 22.72
CA TYR A 265 -4.96 1.18 22.43
C TYR A 265 -6.05 2.04 23.09
N PHE A 266 -5.62 3.23 23.48
CA PHE A 266 -6.43 4.23 24.14
C PHE A 266 -6.72 5.40 23.20
N ASP A 267 -7.94 5.90 23.26
CA ASP A 267 -8.35 7.19 22.67
C ASP A 267 -9.52 7.76 23.51
N ASN A 268 -10.01 8.94 23.18
CA ASN A 268 -11.22 9.51 23.78
C ASN A 268 -12.45 9.39 22.85
N LYS A 269 -13.63 9.75 23.36
CA LYS A 269 -14.91 9.66 22.62
C LYS A 269 -14.96 10.47 21.31
N LYS A 270 -13.99 11.35 21.05
CA LYS A 270 -13.86 12.16 19.85
C LYS A 270 -12.78 11.67 18.88
N PHE A 271 -12.07 10.59 19.21
CA PHE A 271 -10.97 10.05 18.41
C PHE A 271 -9.87 11.09 18.11
N GLU A 272 -9.50 11.89 19.13
CA GLU A 272 -8.49 12.94 19.00
C GLU A 272 -7.10 12.37 18.70
N LEU A 273 -6.68 11.26 19.33
CA LEU A 273 -5.37 10.65 19.06
C LEU A 273 -5.30 9.98 17.69
N TYR A 274 -6.41 9.40 17.23
CA TYR A 274 -6.57 8.95 15.86
C TYR A 274 -6.40 10.11 14.87
N SER A 275 -7.15 11.20 15.07
CA SER A 275 -7.20 12.34 14.14
C SER A 275 -5.84 13.03 14.03
N GLU A 276 -5.18 13.33 15.14
CA GLU A 276 -3.81 13.88 15.19
C GLU A 276 -2.81 13.05 14.37
N LYS A 277 -2.98 11.72 14.38
CA LYS A 277 -2.08 10.75 13.77
C LYS A 277 -2.38 10.48 12.29
N VAL A 278 -3.62 10.71 11.85
CA VAL A 278 -4.01 10.70 10.42
C VAL A 278 -3.60 12.02 9.75
N ASP A 279 -3.89 13.14 10.40
CA ASP A 279 -3.69 14.50 9.86
C ASP A 279 -2.21 14.95 9.89
N ARG A 280 -1.37 14.22 10.63
CA ARG A 280 0.09 14.44 10.74
C ARG A 280 0.45 15.81 11.33
N GLN A 281 -0.17 16.15 12.45
CA GLN A 281 0.32 17.27 13.27
C GLN A 281 1.75 16.98 13.76
N SER A 282 2.48 18.02 14.19
CA SER A 282 3.94 17.98 14.37
C SER A 282 4.45 16.92 15.35
N GLU A 283 3.62 16.51 16.32
CA GLU A 283 3.92 15.47 17.31
C GLU A 283 2.68 14.56 17.52
N ALA A 284 2.56 13.48 16.75
CA ALA A 284 1.45 12.53 16.89
C ALA A 284 1.75 11.50 17.99
N SER A 285 0.94 11.48 19.05
CA SER A 285 1.11 10.56 20.18
C SER A 285 0.09 9.41 20.16
N SER A 286 0.49 8.25 20.68
CA SER A 286 -0.40 7.11 20.88
C SER A 286 -0.02 6.33 22.14
N LEU A 287 -1.03 5.92 22.90
CA LEU A 287 -0.87 5.20 24.15
C LEU A 287 -1.48 3.79 24.03
N ARG A 288 -0.81 2.79 24.61
CA ARG A 288 -1.32 1.43 24.69
C ARG A 288 -0.85 0.69 25.95
N LEU A 289 -1.64 -0.29 26.37
CA LEU A 289 -1.20 -1.38 27.23
C LEU A 289 -0.81 -2.58 26.35
N ARG A 290 0.28 -3.26 26.67
CA ARG A 290 0.75 -4.46 25.95
C ARG A 290 1.07 -5.58 26.91
N TRP A 291 0.69 -6.80 26.54
CA TRP A 291 1.14 -8.03 27.20
C TRP A 291 1.42 -9.13 26.19
N TYR A 292 2.10 -10.18 26.65
CA TYR A 292 2.51 -11.33 25.87
C TYR A 292 1.83 -12.58 26.43
N GLY A 293 1.24 -13.40 25.57
CA GLY A 293 0.48 -14.59 25.97
C GLY A 293 -0.94 -14.28 26.41
N GLN A 294 -1.55 -15.22 27.15
CA GLN A 294 -2.89 -15.09 27.70
C GLN A 294 -2.86 -14.27 29.00
N LEU A 295 -3.90 -13.50 29.29
CA LEU A 295 -3.96 -12.71 30.53
C LEU A 295 -4.09 -13.61 31.79
N SER A 296 -4.70 -14.78 31.63
CA SER A 296 -4.86 -15.80 32.67
C SER A 296 -3.54 -16.28 33.29
N SER A 297 -2.44 -16.32 32.53
CA SER A 297 -1.10 -16.65 33.04
C SER A 297 -0.43 -15.50 33.81
N ARG A 298 -1.15 -14.39 34.04
CA ARG A 298 -0.71 -13.17 34.73
C ARG A 298 0.62 -12.61 34.20
N PRO A 299 0.72 -12.33 32.88
CA PRO A 299 1.91 -11.75 32.29
C PRO A 299 2.19 -10.34 32.82
N GLU A 300 3.43 -9.88 32.63
CA GLU A 300 3.77 -8.47 32.86
C GLU A 300 3.11 -7.57 31.80
N ILE A 301 2.47 -6.48 32.25
CA ILE A 301 1.79 -5.53 31.38
C ILE A 301 2.67 -4.30 31.22
N PHE A 302 2.93 -3.90 29.98
CA PHE A 302 3.72 -2.73 29.62
C PHE A 302 2.78 -1.58 29.24
N VAL A 303 2.92 -0.45 29.93
CA VAL A 303 2.30 0.82 29.55
C VAL A 303 3.28 1.52 28.60
N GLU A 304 2.85 1.79 27.37
CA GLU A 304 3.72 2.31 26.31
C GLU A 304 3.09 3.54 25.65
N GLN A 305 3.77 4.69 25.76
CA GLN A 305 3.47 5.91 25.01
C GLN A 305 4.49 6.07 23.88
N LYS A 306 4.01 6.05 22.64
CA LYS A 306 4.80 6.31 21.44
C LYS A 306 4.42 7.66 20.84
N THR A 307 5.36 8.60 20.84
CA THR A 307 5.25 9.91 20.17
C THR A 307 6.12 9.89 18.92
N ALA A 308 5.56 10.31 17.79
CA ALA A 308 6.25 10.40 16.51
C ALA A 308 6.17 11.82 15.95
N ASP A 309 7.33 12.40 15.67
CA ASP A 309 7.45 13.74 15.13
C ASP A 309 7.15 13.72 13.62
N ALA A 310 6.74 14.86 13.04
CA ALA A 310 6.51 14.97 11.59
C ALA A 310 7.75 14.63 10.72
N LYS A 311 8.96 14.68 11.31
CA LYS A 311 10.23 14.28 10.67
C LYS A 311 10.48 12.76 10.66
N GLY A 312 9.64 11.96 11.32
CA GLY A 312 9.75 10.50 11.40
C GLY A 312 10.55 9.97 12.60
N SER A 313 11.19 10.84 13.37
CA SER A 313 11.76 10.51 14.67
C SER A 313 10.67 10.05 15.64
N SER A 314 10.93 8.95 16.35
CA SER A 314 9.95 8.31 17.23
C SER A 314 10.57 8.07 18.61
N LYS A 315 9.93 8.60 19.65
CA LYS A 315 10.27 8.36 21.05
C LYS A 315 9.23 7.42 21.68
N GLU A 316 9.68 6.41 22.42
CA GLU A 316 8.82 5.41 23.07
C GLU A 316 9.14 5.40 24.58
N SER A 317 8.25 6.00 25.38
CA SER A 317 8.31 5.98 26.84
C SER A 317 7.52 4.78 27.34
N LYS A 318 8.13 3.92 28.17
CA LYS A 318 7.50 2.68 28.65
C LYS A 318 7.81 2.39 30.12
N PHE A 319 6.88 1.74 30.81
CA PHE A 319 7.11 1.13 32.12
C PHE A 319 6.22 -0.11 32.30
N SER A 320 6.55 -1.00 33.24
CA SER A 320 5.71 -2.16 33.55
C SER A 320 4.83 -1.96 34.79
N ILE A 321 3.66 -2.58 34.75
CA ILE A 321 2.63 -2.56 35.78
C ILE A 321 2.05 -3.97 35.96
N LYS A 322 1.55 -4.27 37.16
CA LYS A 322 0.83 -5.53 37.44
C LYS A 322 -0.66 -5.29 37.22
N ASP A 323 -1.32 -6.24 36.58
CA ASP A 323 -2.77 -6.30 36.32
C ASP A 323 -3.65 -5.61 37.38
N LYS A 324 -3.59 -6.06 38.65
CA LYS A 324 -4.36 -5.50 39.77
C LYS A 324 -4.18 -3.99 40.05
N TRP A 325 -3.15 -3.35 39.51
CA TRP A 325 -2.87 -1.92 39.65
C TRP A 325 -3.20 -1.12 38.38
N VAL A 326 -3.59 -1.76 37.28
CA VAL A 326 -3.91 -1.08 36.01
C VAL A 326 -5.10 -0.14 36.16
N LYS A 327 -6.25 -0.63 36.66
CA LYS A 327 -7.44 0.23 36.83
C LYS A 327 -7.19 1.42 37.78
N PRO A 328 -6.64 1.25 39.01
CA PRO A 328 -6.26 2.38 39.87
C PRO A 328 -5.26 3.36 39.24
N PHE A 329 -4.33 2.89 38.39
CA PHE A 329 -3.42 3.77 37.67
C PHE A 329 -4.13 4.62 36.61
N LEU A 330 -5.03 4.01 35.83
CA LEU A 330 -5.84 4.69 34.81
C LEU A 330 -6.78 5.74 35.43
N ASP A 331 -7.33 5.45 36.61
CA ASP A 331 -8.22 6.37 37.35
C ASP A 331 -7.48 7.53 38.02
N GLY A 332 -6.15 7.42 38.19
CA GLY A 332 -5.32 8.41 38.88
C GLY A 332 -5.12 8.15 40.38
N GLU A 333 -5.70 7.08 40.93
CA GLU A 333 -5.59 6.71 42.34
C GLU A 333 -4.22 6.12 42.72
N TYR A 334 -3.44 5.66 41.73
CA TYR A 334 -2.15 5.02 41.94
C TYR A 334 -1.05 5.60 41.05
N SER A 335 0.07 5.98 41.65
CA SER A 335 1.22 6.67 41.03
C SER A 335 2.51 5.85 41.02
N MET A 336 2.41 4.52 41.11
CA MET A 336 3.55 3.56 41.10
C MET A 336 4.52 3.65 42.31
N GLU A 337 4.10 4.28 43.42
CA GLU A 337 4.91 4.47 44.65
C GLU A 337 5.62 3.19 45.14
N LYS A 338 4.94 2.04 45.09
CA LYS A 338 5.51 0.76 45.57
C LYS A 338 6.61 0.23 44.65
N SER A 339 6.58 0.59 43.36
CA SER A 339 7.66 0.28 42.42
C SER A 339 8.85 1.22 42.63
N VAL A 340 8.59 2.51 42.86
CA VAL A 340 9.61 3.51 43.25
C VAL A 340 10.35 3.07 44.52
N GLN A 341 9.62 2.78 45.60
CA GLN A 341 10.20 2.28 46.86
C GLN A 341 10.99 0.98 46.67
N LYS A 342 10.62 0.13 45.71
CA LYS A 342 11.37 -1.08 45.38
C LYS A 342 12.70 -0.74 44.73
N MET A 343 12.74 0.18 43.76
CA MET A 343 13.98 0.62 43.10
C MET A 343 14.93 1.32 44.07
N GLU A 344 14.39 2.20 44.91
CA GLU A 344 15.15 2.90 45.97
C GLU A 344 15.78 1.89 46.96
N ARG A 345 15.03 0.85 47.37
CA ARG A 345 15.57 -0.27 48.20
C ARG A 345 16.58 -1.16 47.46
N GLN A 346 16.55 -1.21 46.14
CA GLN A 346 17.48 -1.98 45.31
C GLN A 346 18.78 -1.19 45.03
N GLY A 347 18.91 0.05 45.50
CA GLY A 347 20.11 0.87 45.29
C GLY A 347 20.25 1.38 43.85
N VAL A 348 19.15 1.44 43.09
CA VAL A 348 19.14 2.02 41.74
C VAL A 348 19.50 3.52 41.83
N PRO A 349 20.34 4.07 40.92
CA PRO A 349 20.71 5.48 40.93
C PRO A 349 19.49 6.42 40.95
N THR A 350 19.56 7.49 41.74
CA THR A 350 18.45 8.44 41.92
C THR A 350 17.98 9.05 40.61
N GLU A 351 18.89 9.30 39.68
CA GLU A 351 18.59 9.83 38.33
C GLU A 351 17.62 8.92 37.55
N GLN A 352 17.83 7.60 37.56
CA GLN A 352 16.94 6.63 36.89
C GLN A 352 15.59 6.51 37.60
N VAL A 353 15.58 6.64 38.93
CA VAL A 353 14.34 6.66 39.73
C VAL A 353 13.51 7.90 39.40
N ASP A 354 14.15 9.06 39.24
CA ASP A 354 13.47 10.31 38.92
C ASP A 354 13.05 10.39 37.44
N GLU A 355 13.80 9.79 36.50
CA GLU A 355 13.35 9.58 35.12
C GLU A 355 12.11 8.67 35.06
N TYR A 356 12.09 7.60 35.86
CA TYR A 356 10.92 6.72 35.97
C TYR A 356 9.71 7.45 36.55
N LYS A 357 9.88 8.22 37.64
CA LYS A 357 8.83 9.08 38.22
C LYS A 357 8.30 10.06 37.16
N GLY A 358 9.19 10.73 36.43
CA GLY A 358 8.83 11.64 35.34
C GLY A 358 8.05 10.96 34.21
N THR A 359 8.46 9.74 33.82
CA THR A 359 7.77 8.94 32.79
C THR A 359 6.36 8.53 33.23
N VAL A 360 6.21 8.05 34.47
CA VAL A 360 4.89 7.68 35.03
C VAL A 360 3.98 8.91 35.12
N ALA A 361 4.47 10.03 35.65
CA ALA A 361 3.71 11.27 35.75
C ALA A 361 3.30 11.83 34.38
N LYS A 362 4.20 11.79 33.38
CA LYS A 362 3.91 12.21 32.00
C LYS A 362 2.76 11.38 31.39
N ILE A 363 2.79 10.07 31.55
CA ILE A 363 1.77 9.17 30.99
C ILE A 363 0.42 9.33 31.72
N GLN A 364 0.43 9.46 33.05
CA GLN A 364 -0.78 9.66 33.84
C GLN A 364 -1.42 11.03 33.59
N GLY A 365 -0.61 12.10 33.48
CA GLY A 365 -1.08 13.43 33.08
C GLY A 365 -1.68 13.44 31.67
N PHE A 366 -1.09 12.69 30.73
CA PHE A 366 -1.62 12.55 29.37
C PHE A 366 -2.97 11.80 29.33
N LEU A 367 -3.12 10.72 30.11
CA LEU A 367 -4.38 10.00 30.30
C LEU A 367 -5.50 10.93 30.80
N GLN A 368 -5.24 11.69 31.86
CA GLN A 368 -6.21 12.57 32.50
C GLN A 368 -6.56 13.79 31.62
N ALA A 369 -5.55 14.46 31.05
CA ALA A 369 -5.74 15.66 30.23
C ALA A 369 -6.60 15.41 28.99
N LYS A 370 -6.39 14.27 28.30
CA LYS A 370 -7.16 13.90 27.10
C LYS A 370 -8.37 13.00 27.40
N LYS A 371 -8.62 12.64 28.66
CA LYS A 371 -9.73 11.76 29.10
C LYS A 371 -9.78 10.44 28.32
N LEU A 372 -8.64 9.77 28.25
CA LEU A 372 -8.44 8.58 27.44
C LEU A 372 -9.04 7.34 28.09
N SER A 373 -9.67 6.49 27.29
CA SER A 373 -10.20 5.19 27.67
C SER A 373 -9.72 4.09 26.71
N PRO A 374 -9.73 2.80 27.09
CA PRO A 374 -9.53 1.71 26.14
C PRO A 374 -10.59 1.76 25.03
N VAL A 375 -10.18 1.63 23.77
CA VAL A 375 -11.04 1.73 22.58
C VAL A 375 -10.82 0.58 21.60
N LEU A 376 -9.56 0.22 21.33
CA LEU A 376 -9.20 -0.73 20.28
C LEU A 376 -8.17 -1.75 20.78
N ARG A 377 -8.53 -3.02 20.77
CA ARG A 377 -7.60 -4.13 20.99
C ARG A 377 -7.03 -4.61 19.65
N ALA A 378 -5.71 -4.70 19.54
CA ALA A 378 -5.03 -5.36 18.41
C ALA A 378 -4.30 -6.62 18.92
N ASN A 379 -4.68 -7.79 18.43
CA ASN A 379 -4.06 -9.08 18.75
C ASN A 379 -3.36 -9.63 17.51
N TYR A 380 -2.14 -10.14 17.66
CA TYR A 380 -1.32 -10.69 16.57
C TYR A 380 -0.20 -11.58 17.12
N VAL A 381 0.31 -12.51 16.30
CA VAL A 381 1.50 -13.29 16.61
C VAL A 381 2.72 -12.64 15.94
N ARG A 382 3.82 -12.46 16.67
CA ARG A 382 5.03 -11.80 16.17
C ARG A 382 6.20 -12.76 16.07
N THR A 383 6.76 -12.95 14.88
CA THR A 383 8.09 -13.53 14.68
C THR A 383 9.11 -12.39 14.51
N ALA A 384 10.08 -12.27 15.41
CA ALA A 384 11.17 -11.30 15.27
C ALA A 384 12.46 -11.96 14.77
N PHE A 385 13.28 -11.19 14.06
CA PHE A 385 14.58 -11.58 13.54
C PHE A 385 15.59 -10.48 13.83
N GLN A 386 16.66 -10.83 14.56
CA GLN A 386 17.71 -9.91 15.00
C GLN A 386 18.95 -10.73 15.33
N LYS A 387 20.14 -10.28 14.91
CA LYS A 387 21.41 -10.91 15.29
C LYS A 387 21.78 -10.40 16.70
N PRO A 388 22.03 -11.25 17.71
CA PRO A 388 22.17 -10.81 19.11
C PRO A 388 23.25 -9.76 19.40
N ALA A 389 24.27 -9.67 18.54
CA ALA A 389 25.37 -8.70 18.64
C ALA A 389 25.34 -7.61 17.55
N ASP A 390 24.27 -7.49 16.76
CA ASP A 390 24.20 -6.55 15.63
C ASP A 390 22.80 -5.93 15.43
N ASP A 391 22.69 -4.67 15.83
CA ASP A 391 21.46 -3.88 15.81
C ASP A 391 21.20 -3.13 14.49
N ARG A 392 22.02 -3.36 13.44
CA ARG A 392 21.83 -2.74 12.10
C ARG A 392 20.45 -2.98 11.53
N VAL A 393 19.99 -4.22 11.62
CA VAL A 393 18.78 -4.71 10.97
C VAL A 393 17.99 -5.55 11.95
N ARG A 394 16.82 -5.03 12.34
CA ARG A 394 15.84 -5.77 13.11
C ARG A 394 14.56 -5.87 12.31
N ILE A 395 14.10 -7.09 12.07
CA ILE A 395 12.87 -7.36 11.33
C ILE A 395 11.85 -8.00 12.27
N SER A 396 10.58 -7.62 12.16
CA SER A 396 9.48 -8.36 12.78
C SER A 396 8.33 -8.55 11.81
N ILE A 397 7.78 -9.76 11.79
CA ILE A 397 6.63 -10.16 11.00
C ILE A 397 5.47 -10.41 11.97
N ASP A 398 4.38 -9.68 11.80
CA ASP A 398 3.14 -9.87 12.54
C ASP A 398 2.12 -10.61 11.68
N THR A 399 1.67 -11.79 12.15
CA THR A 399 0.65 -12.64 11.52
C THR A 399 -0.61 -12.69 12.38
N ASP A 400 -1.71 -13.23 11.82
CA ASP A 400 -2.97 -13.44 12.54
C ASP A 400 -3.53 -12.16 13.20
N LEU A 401 -3.32 -11.02 12.52
CA LEU A 401 -3.65 -9.70 13.03
C LEU A 401 -5.18 -9.47 13.02
N ALA A 402 -5.76 -9.41 14.22
CA ALA A 402 -7.15 -9.06 14.44
C ALA A 402 -7.28 -7.77 15.26
N PHE A 403 -8.25 -6.96 14.87
CA PHE A 403 -8.70 -5.76 15.57
C PHE A 403 -10.05 -6.06 16.23
N ILE A 404 -10.20 -5.66 17.49
CA ILE A 404 -11.39 -5.92 18.28
C ILE A 404 -11.80 -4.63 18.99
N ARG A 405 -13.10 -4.31 18.97
CA ARG A 405 -13.68 -3.20 19.73
C ARG A 405 -13.58 -3.46 21.23
N GLU A 406 -13.09 -2.47 21.97
CA GLU A 406 -13.03 -2.49 23.43
C GLU A 406 -13.49 -1.17 24.07
N ASP A 407 -14.28 -0.42 23.31
CA ASP A 407 -14.83 0.86 23.69
C ASP A 407 -16.12 0.74 24.54
N THR A 408 -16.52 1.88 25.10
CA THR A 408 -17.80 2.07 25.80
C THR A 408 -18.50 3.31 25.24
N LEU A 409 -18.59 3.40 23.90
CA LEU A 409 -19.28 4.50 23.21
C LEU A 409 -20.80 4.29 23.22
N ASP A 410 -21.23 3.06 22.94
CA ASP A 410 -22.60 2.60 23.14
C ASP A 410 -22.89 2.56 24.65
N SER A 411 -23.94 3.26 25.07
CA SER A 411 -24.35 3.35 26.48
C SER A 411 -25.38 2.28 26.85
N ASP A 412 -26.12 1.75 25.87
CA ASP A 412 -27.14 0.73 26.06
C ASP A 412 -26.52 -0.68 25.99
N ARG A 413 -25.49 -0.86 25.14
CA ARG A 413 -24.74 -2.11 24.99
C ARG A 413 -23.22 -1.86 24.86
N PRO A 414 -22.52 -1.45 25.94
CA PRO A 414 -21.08 -1.24 25.90
C PRO A 414 -20.33 -2.56 25.63
N CYS A 415 -19.30 -2.52 24.77
CA CYS A 415 -18.50 -3.71 24.39
C CYS A 415 -17.60 -4.23 25.53
N ARG A 416 -17.37 -3.40 26.56
CA ARG A 416 -16.60 -3.70 27.78
C ARG A 416 -17.32 -3.06 28.98
N ASP A 417 -17.23 -3.67 30.16
CA ASP A 417 -17.67 -3.03 31.41
C ASP A 417 -16.88 -1.70 31.62
N PRO A 418 -17.54 -0.53 31.75
CA PRO A 418 -16.86 0.73 32.05
C PRO A 418 -15.95 0.69 33.28
N ASN A 419 -16.23 -0.18 34.25
CA ASN A 419 -15.43 -0.37 35.46
C ASN A 419 -14.23 -1.31 35.28
N ASN A 420 -14.13 -2.04 34.17
CA ASN A 420 -12.96 -2.87 33.86
C ASN A 420 -12.09 -2.22 32.78
N TRP A 421 -10.78 -2.40 32.87
CA TRP A 421 -9.80 -1.89 31.91
C TRP A 421 -9.66 -2.75 30.65
N HIS A 422 -10.18 -3.99 30.66
CA HIS A 422 -10.15 -4.94 29.56
C HIS A 422 -11.50 -5.68 29.38
N ARG A 423 -11.72 -6.32 28.23
CA ARG A 423 -12.92 -7.14 27.97
C ARG A 423 -12.77 -8.57 28.51
N ALA A 424 -13.29 -8.78 29.72
CA ALA A 424 -13.30 -10.06 30.45
C ALA A 424 -13.72 -11.28 29.60
N GLU A 425 -14.76 -11.16 28.76
CA GLU A 425 -15.26 -12.23 27.88
C GLU A 425 -14.15 -12.89 27.04
N ILE A 426 -13.19 -12.11 26.52
CA ILE A 426 -12.10 -12.62 25.67
C ILE A 426 -10.99 -13.25 26.51
N ASP A 427 -10.63 -12.58 27.61
CA ASP A 427 -9.44 -12.90 28.39
C ASP A 427 -9.67 -14.06 29.37
N ASP A 428 -10.85 -14.11 30.02
CA ASP A 428 -11.21 -15.16 30.97
C ASP A 428 -11.49 -16.49 30.28
N SER A 429 -12.05 -16.45 29.06
CA SER A 429 -12.28 -17.62 28.22
C SER A 429 -11.05 -18.07 27.44
N ASN A 430 -9.93 -17.35 27.56
CA ASN A 430 -8.69 -17.57 26.79
C ASN A 430 -8.91 -17.64 25.27
N MET A 431 -9.82 -16.83 24.73
CA MET A 431 -10.14 -16.82 23.31
C MET A 431 -8.93 -16.43 22.45
N THR A 432 -8.65 -17.25 21.45
CA THR A 432 -7.56 -17.05 20.48
C THR A 432 -8.10 -16.63 19.11
N TYR A 433 -7.21 -16.18 18.24
CA TYR A 433 -7.51 -15.98 16.83
C TYR A 433 -8.08 -17.29 16.22
N PRO A 434 -9.21 -17.25 15.46
CA PRO A 434 -9.80 -16.08 14.83
C PRO A 434 -11.08 -15.55 15.53
N PHE A 435 -11.17 -15.65 16.86
CA PHE A 435 -12.23 -15.03 17.69
C PHE A 435 -13.66 -15.32 17.23
N LYS A 436 -14.00 -16.61 17.04
CA LYS A 436 -15.25 -17.05 16.39
C LYS A 436 -16.54 -16.68 17.15
N ASN A 437 -16.46 -16.48 18.47
CA ASN A 437 -17.65 -16.28 19.32
C ASN A 437 -17.99 -14.80 19.56
N ILE A 438 -17.22 -13.86 19.00
CA ILE A 438 -17.49 -12.41 19.10
C ILE A 438 -18.38 -11.97 17.93
N ASN A 439 -19.20 -10.94 18.14
CA ASN A 439 -19.99 -10.32 17.08
C ASN A 439 -19.10 -9.87 15.91
N GLN A 440 -19.52 -10.11 14.67
CA GLN A 440 -18.73 -9.80 13.48
C GLN A 440 -18.51 -8.29 13.27
N SER A 441 -19.41 -7.45 13.80
CA SER A 441 -19.27 -5.98 13.82
C SER A 441 -18.24 -5.46 14.83
N GLU A 442 -17.78 -6.30 15.76
CA GLU A 442 -16.81 -5.94 16.79
C GLU A 442 -15.39 -6.45 16.46
N VAL A 443 -15.22 -7.26 15.40
CA VAL A 443 -13.94 -7.88 15.04
C VAL A 443 -13.63 -7.70 13.56
N SER A 444 -12.54 -6.99 13.26
CA SER A 444 -11.99 -6.85 11.90
C SER A 444 -10.70 -7.65 11.77
N LYS A 445 -10.61 -8.52 10.77
CA LYS A 445 -9.46 -9.40 10.53
C LYS A 445 -8.64 -8.84 9.38
N PHE A 446 -7.36 -8.56 9.65
CA PHE A 446 -6.48 -7.99 8.64
C PHE A 446 -6.04 -9.08 7.64
N PRO A 447 -6.18 -8.86 6.32
CA PRO A 447 -5.97 -9.92 5.32
C PRO A 447 -4.50 -10.26 5.05
N TYR A 448 -3.56 -9.44 5.53
CA TYR A 448 -2.13 -9.55 5.23
C TYR A 448 -1.30 -9.68 6.50
N ALA A 449 -0.06 -10.19 6.38
CA ALA A 449 0.94 -10.05 7.44
C ALA A 449 1.62 -8.68 7.36
N VAL A 450 2.08 -8.15 8.50
CA VAL A 450 2.75 -6.84 8.59
C VAL A 450 4.23 -7.05 8.89
N LEU A 451 5.09 -6.68 7.95
CA LEU A 451 6.54 -6.71 8.03
C LEU A 451 7.05 -5.31 8.44
N GLU A 452 7.63 -5.22 9.63
CA GLU A 452 8.29 -4.01 10.18
C GLU A 452 9.81 -4.23 10.11
N ILE A 453 10.51 -3.42 9.31
CA ILE A 453 11.98 -3.45 9.15
C ILE A 453 12.54 -2.18 9.80
N LYS A 454 13.35 -2.33 10.84
CA LYS A 454 14.10 -1.25 11.48
C LYS A 454 15.55 -1.29 11.03
N LEU A 455 16.03 -0.15 10.52
CA LEU A 455 17.39 0.04 10.04
C LEU A 455 18.09 1.11 10.89
N LYS A 456 19.21 0.75 11.52
CA LYS A 456 20.13 1.68 12.17
C LYS A 456 21.17 2.09 11.14
N GLU A 457 21.15 3.37 10.72
CA GLU A 457 22.16 3.90 9.79
C GLU A 457 23.43 4.28 10.56
N ASP A 458 24.44 3.42 10.49
CA ASP A 458 25.81 3.83 10.77
C ASP A 458 26.27 4.74 9.62
N GLY A 459 26.56 6.01 9.88
CA GLY A 459 26.95 6.99 8.84
C GLY A 459 28.19 6.65 8.00
N ASN A 460 28.86 5.53 8.29
CA ASN A 460 30.05 5.02 7.61
C ASN A 460 29.84 3.67 6.89
N ARG A 461 28.65 3.04 6.97
CA ARG A 461 28.37 1.72 6.36
C ARG A 461 27.04 1.74 5.58
N LYS A 462 27.08 1.38 4.29
CA LYS A 462 25.90 1.35 3.41
C LYS A 462 24.85 0.32 3.85
N ARG A 463 23.58 0.60 3.53
CA ARG A 463 22.43 -0.28 3.75
C ARG A 463 22.68 -1.68 3.15
N PRO A 464 22.31 -2.79 3.82
CA PRO A 464 22.52 -4.13 3.27
C PRO A 464 21.67 -4.37 2.01
N ALA A 465 22.33 -4.65 0.88
CA ALA A 465 21.68 -4.79 -0.43
C ALA A 465 20.52 -5.81 -0.45
N TRP A 466 20.59 -6.87 0.35
CA TRP A 466 19.52 -7.87 0.44
C TRP A 466 18.21 -7.32 1.02
N VAL A 467 18.27 -6.28 1.87
CA VAL A 467 17.08 -5.60 2.40
C VAL A 467 16.46 -4.73 1.33
N GLU A 468 17.27 -4.01 0.55
CA GLU A 468 16.79 -3.24 -0.61
C GLU A 468 16.16 -4.15 -1.67
N ASP A 469 16.78 -5.31 -1.93
CA ASP A 469 16.26 -6.34 -2.83
C ASP A 469 14.92 -6.92 -2.33
N LEU A 470 14.77 -7.14 -1.02
CA LEU A 470 13.51 -7.60 -0.41
C LEU A 470 12.41 -6.53 -0.49
N MET A 471 12.73 -5.28 -0.16
CA MET A 471 11.79 -4.15 -0.26
C MET A 471 11.35 -3.83 -1.70
N ALA A 472 12.22 -4.12 -2.68
CA ALA A 472 11.92 -3.99 -4.10
C ALA A 472 11.33 -5.27 -4.74
N SER A 473 11.11 -6.34 -3.96
CA SER A 473 10.62 -7.63 -4.48
C SER A 473 9.11 -7.65 -4.76
N HIS A 474 8.66 -8.71 -5.43
CA HIS A 474 7.25 -9.00 -5.66
C HIS A 474 6.53 -9.56 -4.43
N LEU A 475 7.27 -9.92 -3.39
CA LEU A 475 6.75 -10.62 -2.21
C LEU A 475 6.03 -9.68 -1.25
N VAL A 476 6.36 -8.38 -1.31
CA VAL A 476 6.02 -7.38 -0.30
C VAL A 476 5.42 -6.12 -0.94
N HIS A 477 4.50 -5.47 -0.23
CA HIS A 477 3.82 -4.25 -0.67
C HIS A 477 4.17 -3.06 0.26
N PRO A 478 4.87 -2.02 -0.22
CA PRO A 478 5.33 -0.92 0.64
C PRO A 478 4.16 -0.07 1.14
N THR A 479 3.97 -0.02 2.45
CA THR A 479 2.90 0.75 3.11
C THR A 479 3.49 1.72 4.14
N PRO A 480 4.13 2.80 3.68
CA PRO A 480 4.91 3.69 4.54
C PRO A 480 4.03 4.33 5.61
N ARG A 481 4.49 4.32 6.86
CA ARG A 481 3.77 4.82 8.04
C ARG A 481 2.46 4.09 8.38
N PHE A 482 2.24 2.89 7.86
CA PHE A 482 1.13 2.02 8.30
C PHE A 482 1.09 1.91 9.84
N SER A 483 -0.08 2.03 10.44
CA SER A 483 -0.26 1.91 11.88
C SER A 483 -1.45 1.03 12.23
N LYS A 484 -1.19 0.00 13.05
CA LYS A 484 -2.22 -0.93 13.56
C LYS A 484 -3.38 -0.17 14.25
N PHE A 485 -3.05 0.84 15.05
CA PHE A 485 -4.05 1.70 15.71
C PHE A 485 -4.94 2.42 14.70
N VAL A 486 -4.34 3.18 13.77
CA VAL A 486 -5.08 3.95 12.77
C VAL A 486 -5.93 3.04 11.89
N HIS A 487 -5.38 1.93 11.40
CA HIS A 487 -6.16 1.01 10.58
C HIS A 487 -7.28 0.32 11.37
N GLY A 488 -7.03 -0.12 12.60
CA GLY A 488 -8.07 -0.76 13.43
C GLY A 488 -9.19 0.20 13.84
N VAL A 489 -8.90 1.49 14.08
CA VAL A 489 -9.94 2.50 14.28
C VAL A 489 -10.73 2.74 12.99
N ALA A 490 -10.05 3.00 11.88
CA ALA A 490 -10.69 3.25 10.57
C ALA A 490 -11.59 2.09 10.12
N SER A 491 -11.22 0.84 10.42
CA SER A 491 -11.96 -0.37 10.01
C SER A 491 -13.10 -0.80 10.94
N LEU A 492 -13.21 -0.24 12.16
CA LEU A 492 -14.22 -0.63 13.15
C LEU A 492 -15.10 0.53 13.65
N PHE A 493 -14.69 1.77 13.37
CA PHE A 493 -15.34 2.99 13.84
C PHE A 493 -15.54 3.98 12.69
N GLU A 494 -15.80 3.49 11.47
CA GLU A 494 -16.03 4.29 10.26
C GLU A 494 -17.08 5.39 10.50
N ASP A 495 -18.19 5.07 11.18
CA ASP A 495 -19.26 6.01 11.55
C ASP A 495 -18.82 7.16 12.48
N TYR A 496 -17.67 7.04 13.16
CA TYR A 496 -17.16 8.01 14.13
C TYR A 496 -15.97 8.84 13.61
N VAL A 497 -15.36 8.48 12.48
CA VAL A 497 -14.13 9.12 11.97
C VAL A 497 -14.30 9.69 10.56
N ASN A 498 -14.04 10.99 10.42
CA ASN A 498 -14.22 11.69 9.13
C ASN A 498 -13.03 11.52 8.16
N ASN A 499 -11.82 11.33 8.69
CA ASN A 499 -10.59 11.22 7.89
C ASN A 499 -10.11 9.77 7.89
N LEU A 500 -9.94 9.18 6.70
CA LEU A 500 -9.48 7.79 6.52
C LEU A 500 -8.03 7.74 6.00
N PRO A 501 -7.24 6.71 6.37
CA PRO A 501 -5.86 6.60 5.94
C PRO A 501 -5.72 6.22 4.47
N PHE A 502 -4.74 6.79 3.77
CA PHE A 502 -4.54 6.61 2.32
C PHE A 502 -4.38 5.15 1.87
N TRP A 503 -3.88 4.25 2.72
CA TRP A 503 -3.67 2.84 2.38
C TRP A 503 -4.97 2.01 2.43
N LEU A 504 -6.11 2.59 2.80
CA LEU A 504 -7.37 1.85 2.87
C LEU A 504 -7.81 1.34 1.49
N SER A 505 -7.58 2.13 0.43
CA SER A 505 -7.82 1.71 -0.96
C SER A 505 -6.96 0.53 -1.41
N ASP A 506 -5.75 0.38 -0.84
CA ASP A 506 -4.81 -0.67 -1.24
C ASP A 506 -5.33 -2.07 -0.84
N LEU A 507 -6.23 -2.15 0.15
CA LEU A 507 -6.89 -3.39 0.59
C LEU A 507 -7.90 -3.94 -0.42
N GLU A 508 -8.43 -3.09 -1.30
CA GLU A 508 -9.28 -3.53 -2.42
C GLU A 508 -8.45 -4.10 -3.58
N THR A 509 -7.15 -3.81 -3.61
CA THR A 509 -6.23 -4.27 -4.66
C THR A 509 -5.54 -5.57 -4.27
N ASP A 510 -5.36 -6.48 -5.23
CA ASP A 510 -4.55 -7.68 -4.99
C ASP A 510 -3.06 -7.29 -4.99
N ILE A 511 -2.46 -7.24 -3.80
CA ILE A 511 -1.06 -6.88 -3.61
C ILE A 511 -0.06 -7.90 -4.21
N ARG A 512 -0.53 -9.08 -4.65
CA ARG A 512 0.35 -10.11 -5.26
C ARG A 512 0.77 -9.70 -6.66
N LYS A 513 2.08 -9.75 -6.91
CA LYS A 513 2.68 -9.50 -8.23
C LYS A 513 3.21 -10.80 -8.82
N ASP A 514 3.05 -10.95 -10.13
CA ASP A 514 3.57 -12.08 -10.91
C ASP A 514 5.12 -12.07 -10.85
N PRO A 515 5.78 -13.14 -10.34
CA PRO A 515 7.23 -13.17 -10.16
C PRO A 515 8.01 -12.89 -11.45
N GLN A 516 7.52 -13.36 -12.61
CA GLN A 516 8.19 -13.16 -13.89
C GLN A 516 8.17 -11.69 -14.30
N LYS A 517 7.00 -11.05 -14.26
CA LYS A 517 6.84 -9.64 -14.62
C LYS A 517 7.60 -8.72 -13.68
N ALA A 518 7.57 -9.01 -12.38
CA ALA A 518 8.30 -8.24 -11.40
C ALA A 518 9.82 -8.38 -11.53
N PHE A 519 10.31 -9.55 -11.98
CA PHE A 519 11.72 -9.72 -12.34
C PHE A 519 12.10 -8.91 -13.58
N GLU A 520 11.27 -8.97 -14.64
CA GLU A 520 11.47 -8.17 -15.86
C GLU A 520 11.44 -6.65 -15.57
N GLU A 521 10.49 -6.18 -14.76
CA GLU A 521 10.39 -4.78 -14.32
C GLU A 521 11.59 -4.37 -13.46
N LYS A 522 12.06 -5.25 -12.56
CA LYS A 522 13.26 -5.01 -11.75
C LYS A 522 14.51 -4.86 -12.63
N GLU A 523 14.71 -5.74 -13.59
CA GLU A 523 15.85 -5.67 -14.52
C GLU A 523 15.76 -4.43 -15.42
N GLN A 524 14.58 -4.08 -15.94
CA GLN A 524 14.38 -2.84 -16.69
C GLN A 524 14.68 -1.59 -15.84
N ARG A 525 14.19 -1.53 -14.59
CA ARG A 525 14.47 -0.42 -13.68
C ARG A 525 15.94 -0.35 -13.28
N ARG A 526 16.63 -1.49 -13.22
CA ARG A 526 18.07 -1.58 -12.97
C ARG A 526 18.88 -1.12 -14.17
N ALA A 527 18.47 -1.47 -15.39
CA ALA A 527 19.06 -0.97 -16.63
C ALA A 527 18.90 0.54 -16.74
N GLN A 528 17.67 1.08 -16.55
CA GLN A 528 17.41 2.52 -16.51
C GLN A 528 18.29 3.25 -15.49
N ARG A 529 18.40 2.74 -14.25
CA ARG A 529 19.31 3.31 -13.24
C ARG A 529 20.79 3.24 -13.65
N ALA A 530 21.21 2.20 -14.35
CA ALA A 530 22.59 2.09 -14.84
C ALA A 530 22.85 3.08 -15.98
N ASP A 531 21.88 3.27 -16.89
CA ASP A 531 21.91 4.26 -17.96
C ASP A 531 21.91 5.69 -17.38
N ASP A 532 21.07 5.98 -16.38
CA ASP A 532 21.03 7.26 -15.66
C ASP A 532 22.36 7.55 -14.95
N VAL A 533 22.93 6.56 -14.24
CA VAL A 533 24.24 6.69 -13.58
C VAL A 533 25.36 6.84 -14.61
N MET A 534 25.28 6.20 -15.77
CA MET A 534 26.24 6.39 -16.87
C MET A 534 26.09 7.78 -17.50
N ALA A 535 24.86 8.28 -17.66
CA ALA A 535 24.60 9.63 -18.18
C ALA A 535 25.12 10.70 -17.22
N VAL A 536 24.84 10.58 -15.91
CA VAL A 536 25.36 11.49 -14.88
C VAL A 536 26.88 11.36 -14.72
N GLY A 537 27.43 10.15 -14.80
CA GLY A 537 28.88 9.89 -14.83
C GLY A 537 29.58 10.39 -16.12
N SER A 538 28.83 10.67 -17.19
CA SER A 538 29.35 11.33 -18.39
C SER A 538 29.36 12.87 -18.29
N LEU A 539 28.52 13.43 -17.41
CA LEU A 539 28.49 14.86 -17.06
C LEU A 539 29.60 15.26 -16.07
N ILE A 540 29.98 14.34 -15.18
CA ILE A 540 31.08 14.50 -14.22
C ILE A 540 32.25 13.64 -14.69
N GLY A 541 33.15 14.21 -15.50
CA GLY A 541 34.22 13.48 -16.16
C GLY A 541 35.04 12.58 -15.22
N ASN A 542 35.28 11.35 -15.66
CA ASN A 542 35.95 10.21 -14.98
C ASN A 542 35.14 9.44 -13.91
N VAL A 543 34.20 8.59 -14.36
CA VAL A 543 34.09 7.22 -13.79
C VAL A 543 33.75 6.20 -14.88
N THR A 544 34.64 5.26 -15.18
CA THR A 544 34.33 4.09 -16.04
C THR A 544 33.68 2.98 -15.21
N GLY A 545 32.35 3.00 -15.11
CA GLY A 545 31.59 1.92 -14.48
C GLY A 545 31.61 0.64 -15.33
N SER A 546 32.33 -0.40 -14.86
CA SER A 546 32.32 -1.72 -15.50
C SER A 546 31.01 -2.45 -15.18
N TYR A 547 30.04 -2.35 -16.08
CA TYR A 547 28.82 -3.17 -16.03
C TYR A 547 29.19 -4.64 -16.27
N LYS A 548 29.04 -5.48 -15.24
CA LYS A 548 28.95 -6.94 -15.37
C LYS A 548 27.51 -7.34 -15.08
N ALA A 549 26.80 -7.82 -16.10
CA ALA A 549 25.57 -8.57 -15.89
C ALA A 549 25.87 -9.77 -14.98
N ALA A 550 25.11 -9.92 -13.89
CA ALA A 550 25.24 -11.10 -13.04
C ALA A 550 24.78 -12.34 -13.81
N GLN A 551 25.56 -13.42 -13.78
CA GLN A 551 25.12 -14.69 -14.35
C GLN A 551 23.90 -15.18 -13.57
N SER A 552 22.81 -15.44 -14.29
CA SER A 552 21.55 -15.92 -13.72
C SER A 552 21.67 -17.36 -13.23
N SER A 553 20.89 -17.69 -12.20
CA SER A 553 20.57 -19.09 -11.89
C SER A 553 19.80 -19.76 -13.06
N PRO A 554 19.72 -21.10 -13.15
CA PRO A 554 19.38 -21.79 -14.40
C PRO A 554 17.92 -21.68 -14.86
N VAL A 555 17.02 -21.13 -14.04
CA VAL A 555 15.57 -21.25 -14.22
C VAL A 555 14.99 -20.02 -14.92
N GLY A 556 15.01 -20.05 -16.26
CA GLY A 556 14.26 -19.12 -17.12
C GLY A 556 15.14 -18.18 -17.94
N LYS A 557 15.49 -18.58 -19.17
CA LYS A 557 16.08 -17.69 -20.17
C LYS A 557 15.01 -16.73 -20.70
N SER A 558 15.18 -15.43 -20.47
CA SER A 558 14.32 -14.39 -21.05
C SER A 558 14.86 -13.92 -22.40
N TYR A 559 14.02 -13.99 -23.43
CA TYR A 559 14.32 -13.50 -24.79
C TYR A 559 14.68 -12.00 -24.81
N LEU A 560 14.13 -11.21 -23.87
CA LEU A 560 14.46 -9.80 -23.71
C LEU A 560 15.86 -9.58 -23.11
N ALA A 561 16.28 -10.43 -22.17
CA ALA A 561 17.62 -10.38 -21.59
C ALA A 561 18.69 -10.73 -22.63
N ASP A 562 18.46 -11.78 -23.45
CA ASP A 562 19.35 -12.13 -24.56
C ASP A 562 19.45 -10.99 -25.59
N ARG A 563 18.34 -10.30 -25.90
CA ARG A 563 18.32 -9.16 -26.81
C ARG A 563 19.05 -7.93 -26.24
N MET A 564 18.84 -7.59 -24.98
CA MET A 564 19.56 -6.49 -24.32
C MET A 564 21.06 -6.78 -24.20
N ALA A 565 21.44 -8.03 -23.92
CA ALA A 565 22.84 -8.46 -23.92
C ALA A 565 23.47 -8.39 -25.33
N ALA A 566 22.71 -8.66 -26.38
CA ALA A 566 23.14 -8.46 -27.76
C ALA A 566 23.31 -6.97 -28.11
N ASP A 567 22.35 -6.11 -27.76
CA ASP A 567 22.45 -4.66 -27.98
C ASP A 567 23.61 -4.02 -27.19
N SER A 568 23.87 -4.50 -25.96
CA SER A 568 25.03 -4.10 -25.15
C SER A 568 26.37 -4.53 -25.77
N ARG A 569 26.42 -5.71 -26.40
CA ARG A 569 27.59 -6.16 -27.17
C ARG A 569 27.78 -5.35 -28.45
N ALA A 570 26.69 -4.94 -29.10
CA ALA A 570 26.73 -4.08 -30.28
C ALA A 570 27.17 -2.64 -29.95
N SER A 571 26.77 -2.08 -28.80
CA SER A 571 27.23 -0.75 -28.38
C SER A 571 28.71 -0.74 -27.97
N MET A 572 29.19 -1.80 -27.29
CA MET A 572 30.62 -1.97 -27.00
C MET A 572 31.49 -2.15 -28.25
N SER A 573 31.03 -2.89 -29.26
CA SER A 573 31.79 -3.02 -30.51
C SER A 573 31.85 -1.68 -31.26
N HIS A 574 30.79 -0.87 -31.21
CA HIS A 574 30.77 0.46 -31.80
C HIS A 574 31.70 1.47 -31.10
N SER A 575 31.85 1.39 -29.77
CA SER A 575 32.74 2.28 -29.00
C SER A 575 34.23 1.91 -29.18
N LEU A 576 34.55 0.61 -29.20
CA LEU A 576 35.90 0.12 -29.52
C LEU A 576 36.33 0.53 -30.94
N ARG A 577 35.44 0.40 -31.92
CA ARG A 577 35.71 0.79 -33.32
C ARG A 577 35.90 2.29 -33.52
N ARG A 578 35.41 3.13 -32.58
CA ARG A 578 35.63 4.58 -32.55
C ARG A 578 36.92 4.98 -31.82
N ARG A 579 37.50 4.10 -31.01
CA ARG A 579 38.80 4.29 -30.35
C ARG A 579 39.97 3.83 -31.22
N SER A 580 39.79 2.79 -32.05
CA SER A 580 40.81 2.34 -33.02
C SER A 580 41.07 3.33 -34.16
N THR A 581 40.14 4.24 -34.47
CA THR A 581 40.28 5.25 -35.54
C THR A 581 40.90 6.57 -35.10
N LEU A 582 41.46 6.65 -33.88
CA LEU A 582 42.07 7.86 -33.30
C LEU A 582 43.51 7.64 -32.82
N ALA A 583 44.13 6.51 -33.18
CA ALA A 583 45.39 6.06 -32.59
C ALA A 583 46.47 5.65 -33.59
N ASN A 584 46.35 6.00 -34.90
CA ASN A 584 47.34 5.62 -35.91
C ASN A 584 47.48 6.66 -37.04
N GLY A 585 48.52 7.49 -36.93
CA GLY A 585 49.35 8.08 -38.00
C GLY A 585 50.80 7.99 -37.49
N GLU A 586 51.88 7.92 -38.28
CA GLU A 586 52.13 8.05 -39.73
C GLU A 586 53.16 6.95 -40.18
N GLU A 587 53.66 6.77 -41.43
CA GLU A 587 53.52 7.42 -42.74
C GLU A 587 53.74 6.38 -43.91
N GLU A 588 54.09 6.83 -45.13
CA GLU A 588 54.49 6.09 -46.37
C GLU A 588 53.39 5.19 -47.05
N GLY A 589 53.25 5.12 -48.39
CA GLY A 589 53.87 5.83 -49.52
C GLY A 589 53.27 5.39 -50.89
N GLU A 590 53.50 6.20 -51.94
CA GLU A 590 53.33 5.93 -53.40
C GLU A 590 51.94 5.75 -54.10
N SER A 591 51.56 6.81 -54.83
CA SER A 591 51.25 6.82 -56.28
C SER A 591 49.84 6.51 -56.85
N SER A 592 49.22 7.60 -57.38
CA SER A 592 48.82 7.79 -58.80
C SER A 592 47.34 8.11 -59.13
N SER A 593 47.14 9.26 -59.80
CA SER A 593 45.96 9.73 -60.58
C SER A 593 44.63 10.03 -59.85
N THR A 594 43.80 11.03 -60.21
CA THR A 594 43.96 12.27 -61.01
C THR A 594 42.77 13.24 -60.71
N GLN A 595 43.02 14.55 -60.75
CA GLN A 595 42.07 15.70 -60.89
C GLN A 595 41.24 16.27 -59.71
N GLN A 596 41.36 17.60 -59.62
CA GLN A 596 40.69 18.64 -58.80
C GLN A 596 39.32 19.09 -59.39
N PRO A 597 38.56 20.07 -58.82
CA PRO A 597 38.85 20.98 -57.69
C PRO A 597 37.75 21.13 -56.60
N GLN A 598 38.12 21.80 -55.49
CA GLN A 598 37.16 22.47 -54.57
C GLN A 598 36.69 23.83 -55.13
N PRO A 599 35.63 24.45 -54.57
CA PRO A 599 35.80 25.37 -53.43
C PRO A 599 34.78 25.09 -52.29
N GLY A 600 34.92 25.60 -51.07
CA GLY A 600 35.98 26.43 -50.48
C GLY A 600 35.49 27.05 -49.15
N ARG A 601 36.20 26.77 -48.06
CA ARG A 601 36.26 27.46 -46.74
C ARG A 601 35.02 28.24 -46.22
N GLY A 602 34.55 27.86 -45.04
CA GLY A 602 33.64 28.67 -44.21
C GLY A 602 33.40 28.07 -42.82
N GLY A 603 34.43 28.02 -41.97
CA GLY A 603 34.31 27.43 -40.64
C GLY A 603 33.63 28.38 -39.63
N TYR A 604 32.61 27.88 -38.92
CA TYR A 604 32.08 28.50 -37.69
C TYR A 604 31.36 27.45 -36.83
N GLY A 605 31.55 27.53 -35.49
CA GLY A 605 30.53 27.04 -34.54
C GLY A 605 30.67 25.63 -33.95
N THR A 606 31.83 25.26 -33.41
CA THR A 606 32.04 24.07 -32.54
C THR A 606 31.37 24.20 -31.16
N LEU A 607 30.08 24.57 -31.09
CA LEU A 607 29.32 24.75 -29.85
C LEU A 607 27.87 24.22 -29.87
N SER A 608 27.38 23.66 -30.99
CA SER A 608 25.97 23.24 -31.13
C SER A 608 25.65 21.82 -30.63
N SER A 609 26.63 21.07 -30.11
CA SER A 609 26.48 19.67 -29.66
C SER A 609 26.44 19.48 -28.14
N VAL A 610 26.53 20.55 -27.34
CA VAL A 610 26.74 20.46 -25.87
C VAL A 610 25.61 21.14 -25.05
N LEU A 611 24.58 21.69 -25.70
CA LEU A 611 23.44 22.35 -25.02
C LEU A 611 22.08 21.88 -25.55
N PRO A 612 21.52 20.76 -25.03
CA PRO A 612 20.16 20.31 -25.37
C PRO A 612 19.05 21.12 -24.64
N GLY A 613 19.31 22.39 -24.31
CA GLY A 613 18.48 23.18 -23.37
C GLY A 613 18.00 24.55 -23.86
N LEU A 614 18.46 25.06 -25.02
CA LEU A 614 18.08 26.39 -25.51
C LEU A 614 17.24 26.32 -26.80
N SER A 615 15.93 26.41 -26.59
CA SER A 615 14.85 26.78 -27.51
C SER A 615 15.13 26.72 -29.03
N LEU A 616 14.70 25.61 -29.65
CA LEU A 616 14.18 25.64 -31.03
C LEU A 616 12.70 25.25 -30.98
N SER A 617 11.84 26.19 -31.37
CA SER A 617 10.38 26.02 -31.32
C SER A 617 9.91 24.81 -32.16
N LYS A 618 8.78 24.19 -31.76
CA LYS A 618 8.13 23.07 -32.48
C LYS A 618 8.02 23.32 -34.00
N TYR A 619 7.85 24.58 -34.40
CA TYR A 619 7.76 25.05 -35.78
C TYR A 619 9.02 24.77 -36.62
N ALA A 620 10.22 24.95 -36.05
CA ALA A 620 11.48 24.70 -36.76
C ALA A 620 11.73 23.21 -37.02
N ARG A 621 11.25 22.34 -36.11
CA ARG A 621 11.33 20.88 -36.25
C ARG A 621 10.33 20.36 -37.29
N ALA A 622 9.11 20.91 -37.31
CA ALA A 622 8.10 20.58 -38.32
C ALA A 622 8.52 20.94 -39.75
N LYS A 623 9.09 22.15 -39.97
CA LYS A 623 9.58 22.54 -41.31
C LYS A 623 10.78 21.75 -41.83
N ARG A 624 11.56 21.08 -40.96
CA ARG A 624 12.63 20.15 -41.39
C ARG A 624 12.11 18.76 -41.75
N ALA A 625 11.06 18.29 -41.08
CA ALA A 625 10.42 17.02 -41.42
C ALA A 625 9.76 17.06 -42.81
N GLN A 626 9.22 18.23 -43.20
CA GLN A 626 8.49 18.43 -44.46
C GLN A 626 9.39 18.47 -45.73
N LYS A 627 10.67 18.12 -45.63
CA LYS A 627 11.63 18.21 -46.75
C LYS A 627 12.64 17.05 -46.81
N VAL A 628 12.18 15.84 -46.53
CA VAL A 628 12.90 14.59 -46.84
C VAL A 628 12.23 13.98 -48.07
N GLN A 629 12.95 13.87 -49.19
CA GLN A 629 12.49 13.07 -50.32
C GLN A 629 12.61 11.59 -49.94
N LEU A 630 11.47 10.92 -49.84
CA LEU A 630 11.40 9.49 -49.52
C LEU A 630 11.89 8.66 -50.73
N PRO A 631 12.55 7.51 -50.50
CA PRO A 631 12.94 6.60 -51.57
C PRO A 631 11.73 6.09 -52.38
N GLU A 632 11.95 5.83 -53.66
CA GLU A 632 10.92 5.38 -54.58
C GLU A 632 10.26 4.08 -54.08
N GLY A 633 8.93 4.09 -53.93
CA GLY A 633 8.15 2.99 -53.36
C GLY A 633 7.72 3.13 -51.89
N VAL A 634 8.21 4.14 -51.14
CA VAL A 634 7.78 4.39 -49.75
C VAL A 634 6.75 5.53 -49.71
N VAL A 635 5.47 5.18 -49.50
CA VAL A 635 4.38 6.14 -49.28
C VAL A 635 4.22 6.42 -47.78
N GLU A 636 4.02 7.68 -47.39
CA GLU A 636 3.72 8.02 -45.99
C GLU A 636 2.38 7.38 -45.56
N PRO A 637 2.33 6.67 -44.41
CA PRO A 637 1.08 6.07 -43.95
C PRO A 637 0.09 7.15 -43.54
N THR A 638 -1.11 7.10 -44.12
CA THR A 638 -2.21 8.05 -43.88
C THR A 638 -2.70 8.05 -42.43
N GLU A 639 -2.57 6.92 -41.73
CA GLU A 639 -2.90 6.78 -40.31
C GLU A 639 -1.70 6.31 -39.48
N TRP A 640 -1.64 6.80 -38.24
CA TRP A 640 -0.60 6.41 -37.30
C TRP A 640 -0.87 4.98 -36.81
N ILE A 641 0.18 4.16 -36.69
CA ILE A 641 0.06 2.76 -36.21
C ILE A 641 -0.68 2.64 -34.86
N LYS A 642 -0.57 3.66 -33.98
CA LYS A 642 -1.30 3.75 -32.70
C LYS A 642 -2.83 3.84 -32.83
N ASN A 643 -3.34 4.20 -34.01
CA ASN A 643 -4.77 4.35 -34.30
C ASN A 643 -5.39 3.08 -34.91
N MET A 644 -4.57 2.15 -35.43
CA MET A 644 -5.02 0.88 -35.98
C MET A 644 -5.66 0.00 -34.88
N GLY A 645 -6.92 -0.41 -35.09
CA GLY A 645 -7.68 -1.28 -34.17
C GLY A 645 -8.96 -0.64 -33.62
N GLU A 646 -9.82 -1.43 -33.00
CA GLU A 646 -11.15 -1.02 -32.49
C GLU A 646 -11.10 0.23 -31.58
N LEU A 647 -12.09 1.11 -31.73
CA LEU A 647 -12.22 2.36 -30.95
C LEU A 647 -12.66 2.08 -29.50
N LYS A 648 -11.73 1.65 -28.65
CA LYS A 648 -11.95 1.41 -27.21
C LYS A 648 -11.76 2.71 -26.41
N VAL A 649 -12.74 3.61 -26.50
CA VAL A 649 -12.80 4.81 -25.65
C VAL A 649 -13.47 4.46 -24.32
N GLU A 650 -12.85 4.86 -23.20
CA GLU A 650 -13.40 4.65 -21.87
C GLU A 650 -14.72 5.44 -21.69
N PRO A 651 -15.78 4.85 -21.07
CA PRO A 651 -17.08 5.52 -20.89
C PRO A 651 -16.99 6.89 -20.19
N LYS A 652 -16.00 7.08 -19.31
CA LYS A 652 -15.75 8.36 -18.62
C LYS A 652 -15.52 9.54 -19.57
N VAL A 653 -14.96 9.31 -20.76
CA VAL A 653 -14.66 10.36 -21.75
C VAL A 653 -15.96 10.84 -22.43
N TRP A 654 -16.86 9.90 -22.73
CA TRP A 654 -18.20 10.20 -23.24
C TRP A 654 -19.03 10.97 -22.21
N LEU A 655 -19.06 10.47 -20.96
CA LEU A 655 -19.74 11.13 -19.85
C LEU A 655 -19.17 12.53 -19.54
N ALA A 656 -17.88 12.78 -19.76
CA ALA A 656 -17.29 14.11 -19.60
C ALA A 656 -17.74 15.10 -20.70
N ASN A 657 -17.91 14.62 -21.94
CA ASN A 657 -18.47 15.43 -23.02
C ASN A 657 -19.95 15.76 -22.74
N GLU A 658 -20.74 14.75 -22.37
CA GLU A 658 -22.16 14.89 -22.01
C GLU A 658 -22.37 15.82 -20.80
N ARG A 659 -21.58 15.66 -19.73
CA ARG A 659 -21.58 16.59 -18.58
C ARG A 659 -21.34 18.04 -19.01
N THR A 660 -20.44 18.26 -19.98
CA THR A 660 -20.20 19.62 -20.48
C THR A 660 -21.41 20.15 -21.24
N PHE A 661 -22.00 19.35 -22.13
CA PHE A 661 -23.23 19.72 -22.84
C PHE A 661 -24.38 20.05 -21.86
N LEU A 662 -24.60 19.23 -20.84
CA LEU A 662 -25.63 19.45 -19.82
C LEU A 662 -25.40 20.76 -19.04
N LYS A 663 -24.15 21.13 -18.73
CA LYS A 663 -23.84 22.45 -18.13
C LYS A 663 -24.26 23.61 -19.03
N TRP A 664 -24.04 23.52 -20.35
CA TRP A 664 -24.47 24.55 -21.31
C TRP A 664 -26.00 24.62 -21.47
N GLN A 665 -26.69 23.46 -21.49
CA GLN A 665 -28.15 23.42 -21.50
C GLN A 665 -28.76 23.99 -20.21
N HIS A 666 -28.16 23.72 -19.05
CA HIS A 666 -28.60 24.30 -17.78
C HIS A 666 -28.52 25.85 -17.80
N ILE A 667 -27.44 26.43 -18.32
CA ILE A 667 -27.32 27.88 -18.51
C ILE A 667 -28.40 28.41 -19.48
N CYS A 668 -28.62 27.72 -20.61
CA CYS A 668 -29.66 28.08 -21.58
C CYS A 668 -31.06 28.09 -20.94
N ILE A 669 -31.41 27.08 -20.15
CA ILE A 669 -32.71 26.96 -19.49
C ILE A 669 -32.89 28.04 -18.41
N LEU A 670 -31.87 28.31 -17.59
CA LEU A 670 -31.93 29.36 -16.57
C LEU A 670 -32.11 30.75 -17.19
N GLN A 671 -31.33 31.09 -18.22
CA GLN A 671 -31.43 32.39 -18.89
C GLN A 671 -32.76 32.52 -19.67
N GLY A 672 -33.22 31.44 -20.32
CA GLY A 672 -34.53 31.42 -20.99
C GLY A 672 -35.70 31.58 -20.02
N GLY A 673 -35.67 30.89 -18.88
CA GLY A 673 -36.68 31.04 -17.82
C GLY A 673 -36.71 32.44 -17.22
N LEU A 674 -35.55 33.04 -16.96
CA LEU A 674 -35.44 34.43 -16.52
C LEU A 674 -35.98 35.41 -17.56
N ALA A 675 -35.69 35.18 -18.85
CA ALA A 675 -36.20 36.02 -19.93
C ALA A 675 -37.73 35.96 -20.08
N VAL A 676 -38.32 34.76 -20.01
CA VAL A 676 -39.78 34.56 -20.02
C VAL A 676 -40.42 35.19 -18.77
N GLY A 677 -39.78 35.08 -17.61
CA GLY A 677 -40.22 35.71 -16.37
C GLY A 677 -40.25 37.24 -16.49
N LEU A 678 -39.17 37.85 -16.98
CA LEU A 678 -39.11 39.30 -17.24
C LEU A 678 -40.12 39.76 -18.28
N TYR A 679 -40.28 39.03 -19.38
CA TYR A 679 -41.25 39.34 -20.43
C TYR A 679 -42.70 39.26 -19.92
N THR A 680 -43.03 38.25 -19.12
CA THR A 680 -44.36 38.09 -18.53
C THR A 680 -44.65 39.16 -17.47
N ALA A 681 -43.63 39.57 -16.70
CA ALA A 681 -43.73 40.66 -15.73
C ALA A 681 -43.71 42.07 -16.36
N ALA A 682 -43.35 42.20 -17.64
CA ALA A 682 -43.09 43.48 -18.29
C ALA A 682 -44.35 44.37 -18.40
N GLY A 683 -45.50 43.80 -18.70
CA GLY A 683 -46.71 44.56 -19.04
C GLY A 683 -46.44 45.53 -20.21
N LYS A 684 -46.76 46.83 -20.04
CA LYS A 684 -46.48 47.88 -21.05
C LYS A 684 -45.07 48.49 -20.94
N ASN A 685 -44.16 47.93 -20.15
CA ASN A 685 -42.84 48.51 -19.92
C ASN A 685 -41.82 48.05 -20.97
N LEU A 686 -41.55 48.91 -21.95
CA LEU A 686 -40.53 48.72 -22.99
C LEU A 686 -39.15 48.27 -22.45
N LEU A 687 -38.80 48.69 -21.23
CA LEU A 687 -37.54 48.28 -20.58
C LEU A 687 -37.47 46.76 -20.32
N ALA A 688 -38.52 46.18 -19.76
CA ALA A 688 -38.55 44.76 -19.42
C ALA A 688 -38.70 43.88 -20.67
N GLU A 689 -39.37 44.39 -21.70
CA GLU A 689 -39.41 43.79 -23.05
C GLU A 689 -38.01 43.72 -23.69
N VAL A 690 -37.28 44.84 -23.73
CA VAL A 690 -35.89 44.88 -24.26
C VAL A 690 -34.96 43.96 -23.46
N MET A 691 -35.05 43.96 -22.13
CA MET A 691 -34.25 43.06 -21.28
C MET A 691 -34.59 41.58 -21.53
N GLY A 692 -35.87 41.24 -21.71
CA GLY A 692 -36.30 39.89 -22.09
C GLY A 692 -35.67 39.44 -23.42
N ILE A 693 -35.67 40.30 -24.44
CA ILE A 693 -35.05 40.01 -25.74
C ILE A 693 -33.54 39.78 -25.61
N VAL A 694 -32.84 40.59 -24.80
CA VAL A 694 -31.39 40.42 -24.54
C VAL A 694 -31.11 39.06 -23.87
N TYR A 695 -31.87 38.67 -22.86
CA TYR A 695 -31.69 37.37 -22.20
C TYR A 695 -32.06 36.17 -23.10
N ILE A 696 -33.06 36.31 -24.00
CA ILE A 696 -33.35 35.29 -25.03
C ILE A 696 -32.15 35.11 -25.97
N ALA A 697 -31.51 36.20 -26.41
CA ALA A 697 -30.33 36.13 -27.28
C ALA A 697 -29.14 35.42 -26.59
N ILE A 698 -28.91 35.71 -25.30
CA ILE A 698 -27.87 35.04 -24.50
C ILE A 698 -28.18 33.55 -24.32
N ALA A 699 -29.44 33.19 -24.04
CA ALA A 699 -29.87 31.80 -23.92
C ALA A 699 -29.68 31.03 -25.24
N ALA A 700 -30.11 31.61 -26.37
CA ALA A 700 -29.95 31.03 -27.69
C ALA A 700 -28.46 30.78 -28.04
N PHE A 701 -27.58 31.74 -27.74
CA PHE A 701 -26.14 31.56 -27.90
C PHE A 701 -25.61 30.39 -27.04
N ALA A 702 -25.99 30.31 -25.76
CA ALA A 702 -25.57 29.23 -24.87
C ALA A 702 -25.99 27.84 -25.39
N GLY A 703 -27.22 27.70 -25.87
CA GLY A 703 -27.74 26.45 -26.43
C GLY A 703 -27.00 26.03 -27.71
N VAL A 704 -26.84 26.94 -28.67
CA VAL A 704 -26.14 26.69 -29.94
C VAL A 704 -24.66 26.39 -29.72
N TRP A 705 -23.99 27.14 -28.84
CA TRP A 705 -22.58 26.92 -28.49
C TRP A 705 -22.38 25.56 -27.80
N GLY A 706 -23.25 25.20 -26.85
CA GLY A 706 -23.20 23.90 -26.17
C GLY A 706 -23.33 22.72 -27.15
N TYR A 707 -24.28 22.81 -28.09
CA TYR A 707 -24.46 21.79 -29.14
C TYR A 707 -23.25 21.70 -30.07
N SER A 708 -22.76 22.84 -30.57
CA SER A 708 -21.58 22.91 -31.44
C SER A 708 -20.34 22.29 -30.77
N MET A 709 -20.09 22.64 -29.50
CA MET A 709 -18.96 22.10 -28.74
C MET A 709 -19.08 20.59 -28.51
N MET A 710 -20.30 20.07 -28.26
CA MET A 710 -20.54 18.62 -28.13
C MET A 710 -20.19 17.86 -29.42
N GLN A 711 -20.57 18.42 -30.59
CA GLN A 711 -20.26 17.85 -31.91
C GLN A 711 -18.75 17.87 -32.21
N VAL A 712 -18.09 19.01 -32.00
CA VAL A 712 -16.65 19.18 -32.20
C VAL A 712 -15.86 18.23 -31.30
N ARG A 713 -16.21 18.13 -30.01
CA ARG A 713 -15.59 17.18 -29.09
C ARG A 713 -15.85 15.72 -29.46
N ARG A 714 -17.06 15.36 -29.91
CA ARG A 714 -17.33 13.98 -30.39
C ARG A 714 -16.41 13.62 -31.54
N ASN A 715 -16.28 14.48 -32.55
CA ASN A 715 -15.44 14.20 -33.70
C ASN A 715 -13.96 14.06 -33.28
N MET A 716 -13.45 14.94 -32.40
CA MET A 716 -12.09 14.82 -31.85
C MET A 716 -11.84 13.52 -31.05
N ILE A 717 -12.85 12.97 -30.37
CA ILE A 717 -12.79 11.67 -29.67
C ILE A 717 -12.71 10.52 -30.68
N VAL A 718 -13.54 10.55 -31.73
CA VAL A 718 -13.57 9.53 -32.79
C VAL A 718 -12.24 9.53 -33.58
N GLU A 719 -11.72 10.70 -33.91
CA GLU A 719 -10.44 10.90 -34.62
C GLU A 719 -9.19 10.61 -33.76
N ARG A 720 -9.36 10.29 -32.48
CA ARG A 720 -8.26 10.13 -31.48
C ARG A 720 -7.29 11.32 -31.48
N SER A 721 -7.80 12.53 -31.68
CA SER A 721 -6.95 13.71 -31.85
C SER A 721 -6.30 14.11 -30.53
N GLY A 722 -4.98 14.30 -30.51
CA GLY A 722 -4.22 14.73 -29.33
C GLY A 722 -4.28 16.24 -29.06
N LYS A 723 -5.44 16.86 -29.31
CA LYS A 723 -5.69 18.29 -29.05
C LYS A 723 -6.39 18.45 -27.70
N ASP A 724 -6.03 19.48 -26.95
CA ASP A 724 -6.67 19.75 -25.65
C ASP A 724 -8.16 20.11 -25.84
N PHE A 725 -9.03 19.53 -24.99
CA PHE A 725 -10.48 19.70 -25.08
C PHE A 725 -10.99 21.07 -24.57
N GLY A 726 -10.10 21.95 -24.10
CA GLY A 726 -10.43 23.26 -23.53
C GLY A 726 -10.75 24.31 -24.59
N ASN A 727 -11.84 25.06 -24.40
CA ASN A 727 -12.16 26.24 -25.20
C ASN A 727 -12.68 27.36 -24.30
N MET A 728 -11.86 28.39 -24.12
CA MET A 728 -12.11 29.53 -23.23
C MET A 728 -13.11 30.55 -23.82
N PHE A 729 -13.41 30.47 -25.13
CA PHE A 729 -14.16 31.50 -25.84
C PHE A 729 -15.61 31.65 -25.37
N GLY A 730 -16.34 30.53 -25.27
CA GLY A 730 -17.76 30.53 -24.86
C GLY A 730 -18.01 31.22 -23.50
N PRO A 731 -17.30 30.83 -22.42
CA PRO A 731 -17.37 31.49 -21.12
C PRO A 731 -17.18 33.01 -21.21
N ILE A 732 -16.13 33.47 -21.89
CA ILE A 732 -15.81 34.90 -22.03
C ILE A 732 -16.96 35.66 -22.70
N VAL A 733 -17.55 35.11 -23.77
CA VAL A 733 -18.67 35.76 -24.48
C VAL A 733 -19.91 35.90 -23.58
N ILE A 734 -20.25 34.86 -22.80
CA ILE A 734 -21.39 34.95 -21.86
C ILE A 734 -21.11 35.96 -20.74
N SER A 735 -19.91 35.95 -20.15
CA SER A 735 -19.57 36.90 -19.07
C SER A 735 -19.64 38.36 -19.55
N ILE A 736 -19.15 38.65 -20.77
CA ILE A 736 -19.25 39.99 -21.36
C ILE A 736 -20.72 40.37 -21.66
N ALA A 737 -21.51 39.43 -22.20
CA ALA A 737 -22.92 39.70 -22.51
C ALA A 737 -23.77 39.96 -21.25
N LEU A 738 -23.55 39.20 -20.17
CA LEU A 738 -24.19 39.43 -18.87
C LEU A 738 -23.76 40.76 -18.24
N MET A 739 -22.47 41.11 -18.33
CA MET A 739 -21.97 42.41 -17.86
C MET A 739 -22.62 43.57 -18.62
N ALA A 740 -22.76 43.46 -19.94
CA ALA A 740 -23.46 44.45 -20.76
C ALA A 740 -24.95 44.56 -20.36
N ALA A 741 -25.64 43.45 -20.15
CA ALA A 741 -27.03 43.45 -19.69
C ALA A 741 -27.21 44.14 -18.32
N LEU A 742 -26.29 43.92 -17.38
CA LEU A 742 -26.30 44.59 -16.06
C LEU A 742 -26.05 46.10 -16.19
N ILE A 743 -25.10 46.53 -17.03
CA ILE A 743 -24.83 47.95 -17.30
C ILE A 743 -26.06 48.63 -17.93
N ILE A 744 -26.70 47.98 -18.90
CA ILE A 744 -27.94 48.46 -19.53
C ILE A 744 -29.04 48.65 -18.47
N ASN A 745 -29.28 47.64 -17.63
CA ASN A 745 -30.26 47.71 -16.55
C ASN A 745 -29.98 48.86 -15.57
N PHE A 746 -28.71 49.04 -15.17
CA PHE A 746 -28.30 50.13 -14.27
C PHE A 746 -28.53 51.52 -14.89
N VAL A 747 -28.07 51.74 -16.13
CA VAL A 747 -28.23 53.02 -16.84
C VAL A 747 -29.71 53.37 -17.02
N PHE A 748 -30.55 52.41 -17.42
CA PHE A 748 -31.98 52.66 -17.56
C PHE A 748 -32.67 52.92 -16.22
N SER A 749 -32.33 52.18 -15.15
CA SER A 749 -32.85 52.39 -13.80
C SER A 749 -32.54 53.80 -13.27
N VAL A 750 -31.30 54.28 -13.45
CA VAL A 750 -30.91 55.65 -13.10
C VAL A 750 -31.63 56.69 -13.97
N SER A 751 -31.85 56.41 -15.26
CA SER A 751 -32.60 57.32 -16.15
C SER A 751 -34.08 57.47 -15.75
N LEU A 752 -34.70 56.40 -15.26
CA LEU A 752 -36.08 56.40 -14.76
C LEU A 752 -36.17 57.11 -13.40
N ALA A 753 -35.24 56.86 -12.48
CA ALA A 753 -35.16 57.56 -11.20
C ALA A 753 -35.03 59.09 -11.39
N ASN A 754 -34.21 59.55 -12.34
CA ASN A 754 -34.08 60.98 -12.66
C ASN A 754 -35.37 61.58 -13.26
N LYS A 755 -36.15 60.83 -14.05
CA LYS A 755 -37.46 61.28 -14.55
C LYS A 755 -38.50 61.42 -13.44
N HIS A 756 -38.53 60.50 -12.48
CA HIS A 756 -39.44 60.61 -11.32
C HIS A 756 -38.99 61.68 -10.31
N GLY A 757 -37.69 61.89 -10.12
CA GLY A 757 -37.14 62.92 -9.22
C GLY A 757 -37.49 64.36 -9.60
N ALA A 758 -37.78 64.62 -10.89
CA ALA A 758 -38.25 65.92 -11.37
C ALA A 758 -39.70 66.26 -10.94
N VAL A 759 -40.55 65.25 -10.74
CA VAL A 759 -41.97 65.43 -10.37
C VAL A 759 -42.16 65.63 -8.86
N SER A 760 -41.26 65.07 -8.04
CA SER A 760 -41.39 65.06 -6.58
C SER A 760 -41.01 66.39 -5.88
N LYS A 761 -40.31 67.30 -6.56
CA LYS A 761 -39.85 68.59 -5.96
C LYS A 761 -40.96 69.63 -5.74
N GLY A 762 -42.22 69.30 -6.00
CA GLY A 762 -43.35 70.25 -5.92
C GLY A 762 -44.04 70.39 -4.57
N VAL A 763 -43.91 69.44 -3.64
CA VAL A 763 -44.74 69.40 -2.41
C VAL A 763 -43.94 68.90 -1.19
N CYS A 764 -43.70 69.80 -0.24
CA CYS A 764 -43.83 69.62 1.23
C CYS A 764 -43.05 70.71 1.99
N GLN A 765 -43.78 71.59 2.68
CA GLN A 765 -43.25 72.51 3.70
C GLN A 765 -44.18 72.43 4.93
N ASP A 766 -43.62 72.63 6.12
CA ASP A 766 -44.24 72.50 7.45
C ASP A 766 -44.70 71.07 7.89
N GLY A 767 -44.67 70.70 9.18
CA GLY A 767 -44.08 71.41 10.33
C GLY A 767 -44.49 70.86 11.71
N ARG A 768 -43.49 70.43 12.50
CA ARG A 768 -43.47 70.19 13.98
C ARG A 768 -44.08 68.90 14.61
N PRO A 769 -43.66 68.52 15.86
CA PRO A 769 -43.78 67.14 16.39
C PRO A 769 -44.40 66.99 17.83
N ARG A 770 -44.74 65.76 18.26
CA ARG A 770 -44.82 65.25 19.68
C ARG A 770 -45.25 63.75 19.70
N GLN A 771 -44.51 62.82 20.34
CA GLN A 771 -44.52 62.34 21.75
C GLN A 771 -45.47 61.15 22.12
N ARG A 772 -44.85 60.10 22.69
CA ARG A 772 -45.26 59.15 23.76
C ARG A 772 -46.48 58.19 23.64
N ASN A 773 -46.14 56.91 23.89
CA ASN A 773 -46.80 55.88 24.73
C ASN A 773 -48.21 55.32 24.38
N GLY A 774 -48.37 53.98 24.41
CA GLY A 774 -49.68 53.31 24.35
C GLY A 774 -49.63 51.77 24.35
N VAL A 775 -49.97 51.16 25.48
CA VAL A 775 -49.95 49.73 25.89
C VAL A 775 -51.21 48.93 25.44
N CYS A 776 -51.14 47.58 25.42
CA CYS A 776 -52.24 46.57 25.41
C CYS A 776 -53.08 46.40 24.10
N ASP A 777 -53.73 45.25 23.78
CA ASP A 777 -53.85 43.93 24.44
C ASP A 777 -54.28 42.80 23.46
N GLY A 778 -54.17 41.53 23.88
CA GLY A 778 -55.26 40.54 23.80
C GLY A 778 -55.68 39.82 22.49
N ARG A 779 -55.30 38.52 22.42
CA ARG A 779 -56.21 37.33 22.26
C ARG A 779 -56.41 36.63 20.89
N ALA A 780 -55.88 35.41 20.85
CA ALA A 780 -56.29 34.17 20.16
C ALA A 780 -57.81 33.98 19.86
N GLU A 781 -58.28 33.14 18.92
CA GLU A 781 -57.70 32.25 17.88
C GLU A 781 -58.87 31.62 17.07
N VAL A 782 -58.62 31.11 15.85
CA VAL A 782 -59.13 29.82 15.27
C VAL A 782 -59.19 29.82 13.73
N ALA A 783 -58.64 28.75 13.15
CA ALA A 783 -58.72 28.16 11.80
C ALA A 783 -60.01 28.42 10.96
N THR A 784 -60.06 28.34 9.62
CA THR A 784 -59.14 27.90 8.53
C THR A 784 -59.73 28.30 7.16
N GLY A 785 -58.92 28.44 6.09
CA GLY A 785 -59.41 28.23 4.71
C GLY A 785 -59.02 29.24 3.60
N GLN A 786 -57.89 28.97 2.93
CA GLN A 786 -57.58 29.31 1.53
C GLN A 786 -57.84 30.74 0.97
N ARG A 787 -56.76 31.53 0.85
CA ARG A 787 -56.24 32.15 -0.41
C ARG A 787 -55.08 33.13 -0.10
N PRO A 788 -53.81 32.79 -0.36
CA PRO A 788 -52.73 33.76 -0.31
C PRO A 788 -52.57 34.47 -1.66
N VAL A 789 -52.93 35.74 -1.72
CA VAL A 789 -52.43 36.66 -2.75
C VAL A 789 -50.97 36.96 -2.39
N PHE A 790 -50.01 36.45 -3.18
CA PHE A 790 -48.59 36.72 -2.96
C PHE A 790 -48.24 38.16 -3.32
N LEU A 791 -48.21 39.02 -2.31
CA LEU A 791 -47.65 40.37 -2.37
C LEU A 791 -46.14 40.26 -2.12
N ILE A 792 -45.35 40.18 -3.19
CA ILE A 792 -43.88 40.23 -3.07
C ILE A 792 -43.45 41.70 -3.03
N THR A 793 -43.03 42.14 -1.86
CA THR A 793 -42.46 43.46 -1.62
C THR A 793 -41.04 43.57 -2.18
N ALA A 794 -40.71 44.73 -2.76
CA ALA A 794 -39.58 44.89 -3.68
C ALA A 794 -38.19 45.10 -3.05
N GLU A 795 -38.00 44.79 -1.77
CA GLU A 795 -36.74 45.12 -1.05
C GLU A 795 -35.74 43.97 -0.88
N SER A 796 -36.12 42.70 -1.08
CA SER A 796 -35.18 41.57 -0.93
C SER A 796 -34.52 41.10 -2.24
N SER A 797 -35.12 41.39 -3.40
CA SER A 797 -34.62 40.86 -4.69
C SER A 797 -33.29 41.47 -5.15
N GLY A 798 -32.93 42.68 -4.71
CA GLY A 798 -31.65 43.32 -5.05
C GLY A 798 -30.44 42.58 -4.45
N ALA A 799 -30.55 42.15 -3.19
CA ALA A 799 -29.47 41.43 -2.50
C ALA A 799 -29.29 40.01 -3.05
N SER A 800 -30.39 39.27 -3.29
CA SER A 800 -30.31 37.94 -3.86
C SER A 800 -29.78 37.93 -5.30
N ALA A 801 -30.10 38.93 -6.13
CA ALA A 801 -29.55 39.04 -7.48
C ALA A 801 -28.03 39.32 -7.48
N LEU A 802 -27.54 40.12 -6.52
CA LEU A 802 -26.10 40.36 -6.34
C LEU A 802 -25.35 39.11 -5.86
N LEU A 803 -25.93 38.35 -4.92
CA LEU A 803 -25.36 37.10 -4.42
C LEU A 803 -25.33 36.00 -5.51
N PHE A 804 -26.43 35.79 -6.24
CA PHE A 804 -26.45 34.84 -7.38
C PHE A 804 -25.49 35.25 -8.50
N GLY A 805 -25.29 36.56 -8.73
CA GLY A 805 -24.29 37.06 -9.68
C GLY A 805 -22.85 36.75 -9.25
N TRP A 806 -22.57 36.80 -7.95
CA TRP A 806 -21.25 36.44 -7.38
C TRP A 806 -21.01 34.92 -7.38
N ASP A 807 -21.99 34.11 -6.99
CA ASP A 807 -21.88 32.65 -7.05
C ASP A 807 -21.71 32.15 -8.49
N ALA A 808 -22.45 32.73 -9.45
CA ALA A 808 -22.24 32.43 -10.87
C ALA A 808 -20.83 32.79 -11.33
N CYS A 809 -20.25 33.90 -10.85
CA CYS A 809 -18.90 34.32 -11.21
C CYS A 809 -17.80 33.46 -10.55
N MET A 810 -18.00 32.99 -9.31
CA MET A 810 -17.10 32.04 -8.66
C MET A 810 -17.12 30.66 -9.33
N VAL A 811 -18.30 30.19 -9.76
CA VAL A 811 -18.44 28.93 -10.52
C VAL A 811 -17.82 29.00 -11.93
N PHE A 812 -17.43 30.18 -12.40
CA PHE A 812 -16.65 30.36 -13.64
C PHE A 812 -15.13 30.43 -13.44
N LEU A 813 -14.63 30.48 -12.20
CA LEU A 813 -13.22 30.57 -11.86
C LEU A 813 -12.63 29.27 -11.26
N VAL A 814 -13.44 28.19 -11.20
CA VAL A 814 -13.10 26.84 -10.74
C VAL A 814 -13.49 25.80 -11.78
#